data_AF-A0A816FQP8-F1
#
_entry.id   AF-A0A816FQP8-F1
#
_cell.length_a   1.000
_cell.length_b   1.000
_cell.length_c   1.000
_cell.angle_alpha   90.00
_cell.angle_beta   90.00
_cell.angle_gamma   90.00
#
_symmetry.space_group_name_H-M   'P 1'
#
loop_
_entity.id
_entity.type
_entity.pdbx_description
1 polymer ?
#
loop_
_entity_poly.entity_id
_entity_poly.type
_entity_poly.pdbx_seq_one_letter_code
_entity_poly.pdbx_strand_id
1 'polypeptide(L)'
;IKYGDTIVFIRHVDSDLWISYETLELTIKGIGKVEEKRIIPAVEGHMDDCFRLVRAQEQEQKTALVIRICNAILGRFNRTDPMSIDAETANHLLSKSDVVQALLQDLIGFFSQPSPAIDHEERQLRLKALKNRQDLFQEEGMIRILIAAINFFSERRDKSLLLEGVEEKIENITNKLYVVLAALIKGNRTNCSNFAQSARLNWLVNRLQSQEASSGVLDVLHSVLVDSPEVLNMITESHILAIIALLDRNGRDPKVLDVLCSLCVNNGVAVRANQNLICENILQRRDLLLQTALVDHVACMRPNILVGVEDGESMYKKWYFEVVIDHIEQVTHVQPHIRIGWATTDFQPSPGHGDGFSSNGIGDNTYSYGFDGRYVWFAGRAYDVSNRVLLPTDNMQHIGFKKNDVIGCLLDLTIPEMWFSLNGLPVKGLLREFNVTGMFYPAISLSSRVSCRFIFGAEHGRFIHRPPEGAAPLYEAMLAKQKVAIEPCFSFGNIERNRLDGPTQFQHHIAFTPQPVRTTHITFPAHLENVRDRLAENIHEMWSMNKISCGWRFGEFRDDSQKVHPCLTSFDRLPMAEKQYHTTTALENLKSLLALGYHIGVEIKNDDRRFKYVKLPNTYLQSNGYKPQPLDLSNIVLSTKMEELIETLAENTHNVWAAGRI
;
A
#
# COMPACT_ATOMS: atom_id res chain seq x y z
N ILE A 1 -26.87 76.58 9.08
CA ILE A 1 -26.28 75.97 10.30
C ILE A 1 -24.89 75.47 9.93
N LYS A 2 -23.82 75.94 10.61
CA LYS A 2 -22.44 75.46 10.42
C LYS A 2 -22.15 74.37 11.45
N TYR A 3 -21.57 73.25 11.02
CA TYR A 3 -21.16 72.18 11.92
C TYR A 3 -20.06 72.67 12.88
N GLY A 4 -20.12 72.26 14.15
CA GLY A 4 -19.17 72.60 15.21
C GLY A 4 -19.38 73.98 15.85
N ASP A 5 -19.72 74.98 15.03
CA ASP A 5 -19.76 76.38 15.47
C ASP A 5 -21.16 76.89 15.81
N THR A 6 -22.21 76.35 15.18
CA THR A 6 -23.59 76.81 15.44
C THR A 6 -24.16 76.07 16.63
N ILE A 7 -24.52 76.83 17.66
CA ILE A 7 -25.34 76.34 18.78
C ILE A 7 -26.80 76.32 18.33
N VAL A 8 -27.46 75.18 18.50
CA VAL A 8 -28.86 74.98 18.15
C VAL A 8 -29.64 74.55 19.38
N PHE A 9 -30.90 74.99 19.44
CA PHE A 9 -31.88 74.52 20.40
C PHE A 9 -32.91 73.69 19.66
N ILE A 10 -33.33 72.56 20.23
CA ILE A 10 -34.27 71.65 19.58
C ILE A 10 -35.64 71.85 20.23
N ARG A 11 -36.64 72.17 19.40
CA ARG A 11 -38.03 72.33 19.80
C ARG A 11 -38.92 71.47 18.92
N HIS A 12 -39.84 70.74 19.54
CA HIS A 12 -40.84 69.97 18.82
C HIS A 12 -41.91 70.90 18.26
N VAL A 13 -42.19 70.81 16.95
CA VAL A 13 -43.02 71.79 16.23
C VAL A 13 -44.49 71.76 16.69
N ASP A 14 -45.06 70.58 16.91
CA ASP A 14 -46.50 70.45 17.20
C ASP A 14 -46.84 70.66 18.67
N SER A 15 -45.93 70.30 19.58
CA SER A 15 -46.15 70.40 21.03
C SER A 15 -45.52 71.63 21.67
N ASP A 16 -44.72 72.39 20.91
CA ASP A 16 -43.94 73.55 21.36
C ASP A 16 -42.99 73.27 22.54
N LEU A 17 -42.64 72.00 22.76
CA LEU A 17 -41.77 71.56 23.86
C LEU A 17 -40.30 71.62 23.43
N TRP A 18 -39.45 72.14 24.31
CA TRP A 18 -38.00 72.15 24.15
C TRP A 18 -37.41 70.81 24.60
N ILE A 19 -36.33 70.37 23.96
CA ILE A 19 -35.54 69.24 24.46
C ILE A 19 -34.62 69.75 25.55
N SER A 20 -34.80 69.22 26.76
CA SER A 20 -33.99 69.52 27.93
C SER A 20 -33.54 68.23 28.62
N TYR A 21 -32.74 68.32 29.69
CA TYR A 21 -32.34 67.16 30.49
C TYR A 21 -32.88 67.22 31.91
N GLU A 22 -33.18 66.05 32.47
CA GLU A 22 -33.45 65.84 33.88
C GLU A 22 -32.28 65.08 34.49
N THR A 23 -31.74 65.57 35.60
CA THR A 23 -30.67 64.91 36.35
C THR A 23 -31.29 64.00 37.40
N LEU A 24 -30.98 62.71 37.31
CA LEU A 24 -31.37 61.70 38.29
C LEU A 24 -30.11 61.21 39.01
N GLU A 25 -30.06 61.37 40.33
CA GLU A 25 -29.00 60.74 41.13
C GLU A 25 -29.31 59.27 41.34
N LEU A 26 -28.54 58.39 40.71
CA LEU A 26 -28.60 56.95 40.94
C LEU A 26 -27.41 56.49 41.79
N THR A 27 -27.67 55.60 42.74
CA THR A 27 -26.58 54.94 43.50
C THR A 27 -26.20 53.65 42.78
N ILE A 28 -25.09 53.69 42.03
CA ILE A 28 -24.57 52.54 41.29
C ILE A 28 -23.58 51.79 42.18
N LYS A 29 -23.85 50.50 42.42
CA LYS A 29 -22.98 49.61 43.22
C LYS A 29 -21.55 49.62 42.64
N GLY A 30 -20.59 50.05 43.47
CA GLY A 30 -19.15 50.08 43.14
C GLY A 30 -18.62 51.42 42.64
N ILE A 31 -19.47 52.36 42.23
CA ILE A 31 -19.06 53.68 41.69
C ILE A 31 -19.55 54.82 42.60
N GLY A 32 -20.63 54.62 43.36
CA GLY A 32 -21.20 55.62 44.28
C GLY A 32 -22.43 56.29 43.69
N LYS A 33 -22.73 57.52 44.13
CA LYS A 33 -23.78 58.35 43.52
C LYS A 33 -23.30 58.87 42.17
N VAL A 34 -24.02 58.54 41.11
CA VAL A 34 -23.75 58.96 39.74
C VAL A 34 -24.97 59.74 39.24
N GLU A 35 -24.72 60.92 38.69
CA GLU A 35 -25.77 61.70 38.02
C GLU A 35 -25.97 61.15 36.61
N GLU A 36 -27.15 60.58 36.37
CA GLU A 36 -27.58 60.19 35.03
C GLU A 36 -28.47 61.30 34.46
N LYS A 37 -28.10 61.82 33.29
CA LYS A 37 -28.89 62.84 32.58
C LYS A 37 -29.82 62.16 31.60
N ARG A 38 -31.12 62.28 31.81
CA ARG A 38 -32.16 61.77 30.91
C ARG A 38 -32.70 62.92 30.06
N ILE A 39 -32.81 62.72 28.75
CA ILE A 39 -33.40 63.70 27.85
C ILE A 39 -34.93 63.68 28.01
N ILE A 40 -35.53 64.84 28.27
CA ILE A 40 -36.97 65.04 28.45
C ILE A 40 -37.50 66.21 27.60
N PRO A 41 -38.76 66.15 27.14
CA PRO A 41 -39.43 67.30 26.57
C PRO A 41 -39.93 68.22 27.71
N ALA A 42 -39.55 69.48 27.71
CA ALA A 42 -39.88 70.47 28.73
C ALA A 42 -40.58 71.70 28.13
N VAL A 43 -41.48 72.32 28.89
CA VAL A 43 -42.17 73.57 28.49
C VAL A 43 -41.19 74.75 28.50
N GLU A 44 -40.33 74.80 29.52
CA GLU A 44 -39.19 75.70 29.62
C GLU A 44 -37.92 74.84 29.77
N GLY A 45 -36.98 74.99 28.85
CA GLY A 45 -35.69 74.29 28.90
C GLY A 45 -34.67 75.00 29.80
N HIS A 46 -33.58 74.32 30.13
CA HIS A 46 -32.46 74.91 30.84
C HIS A 46 -31.65 75.85 29.91
N MET A 47 -31.02 76.88 30.49
CA MET A 47 -30.23 77.85 29.71
C MET A 47 -29.01 77.24 29.02
N ASP A 48 -28.55 76.08 29.49
CA ASP A 48 -27.40 75.33 28.97
C ASP A 48 -27.79 74.20 28.00
N ASP A 49 -29.03 74.16 27.51
CA ASP A 49 -29.53 73.22 26.48
C ASP A 49 -28.98 73.53 25.07
N CYS A 50 -27.66 73.74 25.00
CA CYS A 50 -26.93 74.13 23.81
C CYS A 50 -26.43 72.90 23.05
N PHE A 51 -27.11 72.52 21.97
CA PHE A 51 -26.65 71.43 21.11
C PHE A 51 -25.69 71.95 20.04
N ARG A 52 -24.58 71.23 19.83
CA ARG A 52 -23.68 71.47 18.69
C ARG A 52 -23.79 70.32 17.71
N LEU A 53 -24.05 70.64 16.45
CA LEU A 53 -24.08 69.63 15.40
C LEU A 53 -22.65 69.35 14.93
N VAL A 54 -22.17 68.12 15.10
CA VAL A 54 -20.90 67.66 14.56
C VAL A 54 -21.18 66.59 13.52
N ARG A 55 -20.56 66.69 12.34
CA ARG A 55 -20.73 65.71 11.26
C ARG A 55 -19.67 64.61 11.41
N ALA A 56 -20.12 63.36 11.48
CA ALA A 56 -19.23 62.20 11.50
C ALA A 56 -18.39 62.09 10.21
N GLN A 57 -17.26 61.39 10.25
CA GLN A 57 -16.41 61.23 9.08
C GLN A 57 -17.09 60.33 8.02
N GLU A 58 -16.71 60.46 6.75
CA GLU A 58 -17.33 59.69 5.66
C GLU A 58 -17.19 58.16 5.86
N GLN A 59 -16.04 57.71 6.40
CA GLN A 59 -15.83 56.29 6.70
C GLN A 59 -16.72 55.79 7.85
N GLU A 60 -16.93 56.60 8.89
CA GLU A 60 -17.81 56.25 10.02
C GLU A 60 -19.27 56.20 9.58
N GLN A 61 -19.70 57.14 8.73
CA GLN A 61 -21.04 57.14 8.14
C GLN A 61 -21.31 55.87 7.33
N LYS A 62 -20.35 55.46 6.49
CA LYS A 62 -20.43 54.19 5.73
C LYS A 62 -20.47 52.99 6.68
N THR A 63 -19.62 52.97 7.71
CA THR A 63 -19.57 51.89 8.70
C THR A 63 -20.90 51.77 9.46
N ALA A 64 -21.49 52.88 9.90
CA ALA A 64 -22.79 52.91 10.57
C ALA A 64 -23.93 52.38 9.68
N LEU A 65 -23.90 52.71 8.38
CA LEU A 65 -24.86 52.15 7.41
C LEU A 65 -24.71 50.63 7.30
N VAL A 66 -23.48 50.11 7.20
CA VAL A 66 -23.22 48.66 7.13
C VAL A 66 -23.70 47.98 8.42
N ILE A 67 -23.44 48.55 9.60
CA ILE A 67 -23.93 48.00 10.88
C ILE A 67 -25.46 47.93 10.87
N ARG A 68 -26.14 48.99 10.44
CA ARG A 68 -27.61 49.01 10.35
C ARG A 68 -28.15 47.92 9.42
N ILE A 69 -27.51 47.71 8.27
CA ILE A 69 -27.87 46.64 7.32
C ILE A 69 -27.63 45.26 7.94
N CYS A 70 -26.48 45.05 8.58
CA CYS A 70 -26.15 43.80 9.25
C CYS A 70 -27.14 43.48 10.38
N ASN A 71 -27.46 44.45 11.22
CA ASN A 71 -28.47 44.31 12.28
C ASN A 71 -29.86 44.01 11.72
N ALA A 72 -30.24 44.64 10.60
CA ALA A 72 -31.53 44.41 9.97
C ALA A 72 -31.64 43.01 9.32
N ILE A 73 -30.55 42.44 8.82
CA ILE A 73 -30.53 41.12 8.17
C ILE A 73 -30.26 40.02 9.19
N LEU A 74 -29.11 40.09 9.89
CA LEU A 74 -28.68 39.06 10.85
C LEU A 74 -29.52 39.07 12.13
N GLY A 75 -29.92 40.26 12.60
CA GLY A 75 -30.75 40.38 13.80
C GLY A 75 -32.16 39.82 13.65
N ARG A 76 -32.64 39.57 12.43
CA ARG A 76 -33.93 38.88 12.20
C ARG A 76 -33.86 37.41 12.58
N PHE A 77 -32.74 36.74 12.31
CA PHE A 77 -32.54 35.33 12.67
C PHE A 77 -32.56 35.15 14.20
N ASN A 78 -32.10 36.14 14.96
CA ASN A 78 -32.16 36.12 16.43
C ASN A 78 -33.59 36.30 17.00
N ARG A 79 -34.54 36.81 16.21
CA ARG A 79 -35.94 36.99 16.61
C ARG A 79 -36.85 35.83 16.18
N THR A 80 -36.33 34.89 15.42
CA THR A 80 -37.09 33.73 14.93
C THR A 80 -36.81 32.55 15.85
N ASP A 81 -37.87 31.92 16.38
CA ASP A 81 -37.69 30.81 17.32
C ASP A 81 -36.93 29.63 16.66
N PRO A 82 -35.93 29.03 17.34
CA PRO A 82 -35.26 27.82 16.88
C PRO A 82 -36.16 26.57 16.83
N MET A 83 -37.34 26.66 17.45
CA MET A 83 -38.24 25.53 17.77
C MET A 83 -39.35 25.28 16.73
N SER A 84 -39.68 26.22 15.85
CA SER A 84 -40.69 25.99 14.81
C SER A 84 -40.06 25.30 13.60
N ILE A 85 -40.24 23.98 13.50
CA ILE A 85 -39.87 23.18 12.33
C ILE A 85 -40.98 23.30 11.28
N ASP A 86 -41.24 24.51 10.80
CA ASP A 86 -42.22 24.70 9.74
C ASP A 86 -41.50 24.81 8.39
N ALA A 87 -42.03 24.11 7.38
CA ALA A 87 -41.54 24.17 6.00
C ALA A 87 -41.47 25.62 5.47
N GLU A 88 -42.27 26.54 6.02
CA GLU A 88 -42.19 27.98 5.77
C GLU A 88 -40.88 28.62 6.22
N THR A 89 -40.31 28.21 7.36
CA THR A 89 -39.05 28.77 7.87
C THR A 89 -37.86 28.30 7.04
N ALA A 90 -37.87 27.03 6.60
CA ALA A 90 -36.88 26.49 5.66
C ALA A 90 -36.96 27.18 4.28
N ASN A 91 -38.19 27.39 3.77
CA ASN A 91 -38.42 28.17 2.55
C ASN A 91 -38.00 29.65 2.71
N HIS A 92 -38.15 30.22 3.90
CA HIS A 92 -37.69 31.58 4.17
C HIS A 92 -36.15 31.69 4.19
N LEU A 93 -35.46 30.67 4.72
CA LEU A 93 -34.00 30.59 4.69
C LEU A 93 -33.48 30.38 3.26
N LEU A 94 -34.09 29.47 2.50
CA LEU A 94 -33.74 29.21 1.10
C LEU A 94 -33.95 30.43 0.20
N SER A 95 -35.04 31.17 0.37
CA SER A 95 -35.35 32.36 -0.46
C SER A 95 -34.42 33.55 -0.21
N LYS A 96 -33.69 33.58 0.91
CA LYS A 96 -32.77 34.68 1.26
C LYS A 96 -31.31 34.25 1.46
N SER A 97 -31.01 32.96 1.31
CA SER A 97 -29.66 32.40 1.47
C SER A 97 -28.65 33.16 0.63
N ASP A 98 -28.97 33.49 -0.62
CA ASP A 98 -28.04 34.16 -1.53
C ASP A 98 -27.71 35.59 -1.07
N VAL A 99 -28.70 36.30 -0.53
CA VAL A 99 -28.51 37.66 0.03
C VAL A 99 -27.64 37.61 1.29
N VAL A 100 -27.86 36.61 2.16
CA VAL A 100 -27.04 36.42 3.36
C VAL A 100 -25.62 36.03 2.99
N GLN A 101 -25.44 35.12 2.04
CA GLN A 101 -24.11 34.70 1.57
C GLN A 101 -23.34 35.84 0.90
N ALA A 102 -24.02 36.69 0.12
CA ALA A 102 -23.42 37.89 -0.48
C ALA A 102 -23.01 38.90 0.61
N LEU A 103 -23.90 39.19 1.56
CA LEU A 103 -23.58 40.06 2.71
C LEU A 103 -22.35 39.55 3.48
N LEU A 104 -22.30 38.25 3.78
CA LEU A 104 -21.16 37.67 4.49
C LEU A 104 -19.88 37.77 3.67
N GLN A 105 -19.94 37.56 2.35
CA GLN A 105 -18.78 37.73 1.47
C GLN A 105 -18.27 39.17 1.46
N ASP A 106 -19.18 40.15 1.37
CA ASP A 106 -18.85 41.57 1.41
C ASP A 106 -18.25 41.96 2.76
N LEU A 107 -18.76 41.40 3.87
CA LEU A 107 -18.19 41.60 5.20
C LEU A 107 -16.77 41.02 5.33
N ILE A 108 -16.50 39.84 4.75
CA ILE A 108 -15.16 39.27 4.72
C ILE A 108 -14.20 40.22 3.98
N GLY A 109 -14.62 40.78 2.84
CA GLY A 109 -13.85 41.78 2.11
C GLY A 109 -13.67 43.08 2.89
N PHE A 110 -14.72 43.54 3.57
CA PHE A 110 -14.74 44.78 4.35
C PHE A 110 -13.78 44.74 5.56
N PHE A 111 -13.62 43.57 6.18
CA PHE A 111 -12.69 43.32 7.27
C PHE A 111 -11.38 42.65 6.84
N SER A 112 -11.08 42.62 5.54
CA SER A 112 -9.87 41.99 5.03
C SER A 112 -8.60 42.67 5.56
N GLN A 113 -7.61 41.86 5.93
CA GLN A 113 -6.31 42.35 6.36
C GLN A 113 -5.53 42.91 5.16
N PRO A 114 -4.79 44.02 5.33
CA PRO A 114 -3.98 44.57 4.25
C PRO A 114 -2.87 43.61 3.85
N SER A 115 -2.60 43.51 2.54
CA SER A 115 -1.55 42.65 2.01
C SER A 115 -0.18 43.01 2.60
N PRO A 116 0.67 42.00 2.92
CA PRO A 116 2.01 42.24 3.43
C PRO A 116 2.96 42.89 2.40
N ALA A 117 2.58 42.93 1.12
CA ALA A 117 3.38 43.52 0.04
C ALA A 117 3.26 45.05 -0.09
N ILE A 118 2.33 45.67 0.64
CA ILE A 118 2.11 47.12 0.64
C ILE A 118 3.17 47.79 1.51
N ASP A 119 3.50 49.05 1.19
CA ASP A 119 4.40 49.86 2.01
C ASP A 119 3.96 49.93 3.49
N HIS A 120 4.94 49.99 4.39
CA HIS A 120 4.72 49.88 5.83
C HIS A 120 3.84 51.01 6.37
N GLU A 121 4.04 52.25 5.90
CA GLU A 121 3.26 53.40 6.36
C GLU A 121 1.79 53.27 5.94
N GLU A 122 1.56 52.94 4.67
CA GLU A 122 0.22 52.72 4.14
C GLU A 122 -0.48 51.53 4.83
N ARG A 123 0.25 50.45 5.09
CA ARG A 123 -0.26 49.29 5.82
C ARG A 123 -0.71 49.67 7.23
N GLN A 124 0.06 50.49 7.94
CA GLN A 124 -0.27 50.90 9.31
C GLN A 124 -1.52 51.80 9.36
N LEU A 125 -1.67 52.69 8.38
CA LEU A 125 -2.88 53.51 8.23
C LEU A 125 -4.13 52.65 7.98
N ARG A 126 -4.03 51.64 7.11
CA ARG A 126 -5.12 50.70 6.83
C ARG A 126 -5.46 49.85 8.05
N LEU A 127 -4.47 49.38 8.82
CA LEU A 127 -4.70 48.65 10.07
C LEU A 127 -5.40 49.51 11.13
N LYS A 128 -5.03 50.78 11.26
CA LYS A 128 -5.71 51.72 12.18
C LYS A 128 -7.17 51.94 11.76
N ALA A 129 -7.42 52.14 10.47
CA ALA A 129 -8.78 52.28 9.95
C ALA A 129 -9.61 50.99 10.13
N LEU A 130 -9.00 49.81 9.93
CA LEU A 130 -9.64 48.51 10.16
C LEU A 130 -10.04 48.36 11.64
N LYS A 131 -9.12 48.66 12.57
CA LYS A 131 -9.38 48.59 14.01
C LYS A 131 -10.54 49.49 14.43
N ASN A 132 -10.56 50.74 13.97
CA ASN A 132 -11.67 51.66 14.25
C ASN A 132 -13.03 51.11 13.78
N ARG A 133 -13.08 50.45 12.61
CA ARG A 133 -14.31 49.81 12.12
C ARG A 133 -14.71 48.61 12.99
N GLN A 134 -13.74 47.80 13.40
CA GLN A 134 -13.97 46.66 14.30
C GLN A 134 -14.52 47.13 15.66
N ASP A 135 -14.00 48.23 16.20
CA ASP A 135 -14.46 48.81 17.47
C ASP A 135 -15.91 49.33 17.37
N LEU A 136 -16.25 50.06 16.29
CA LEU A 136 -17.63 50.52 16.04
C LEU A 136 -18.65 49.36 15.96
N PHE A 137 -18.27 48.25 15.32
CA PHE A 137 -19.11 47.05 15.29
C PHE A 137 -19.25 46.41 16.68
N GLN A 138 -18.22 46.47 17.50
CA GLN A 138 -18.26 45.94 18.86
C GLN A 138 -19.18 46.76 19.78
N GLU A 139 -19.16 48.09 19.68
CA GLU A 139 -20.05 48.99 20.45
C GLU A 139 -21.54 48.68 20.20
N GLU A 140 -21.89 48.36 18.96
CA GLU A 140 -23.24 47.95 18.55
C GLU A 140 -23.55 46.46 18.85
N GLY A 141 -22.65 45.75 19.51
CA GLY A 141 -22.85 44.37 19.95
C GLY A 141 -22.83 43.33 18.83
N MET A 142 -22.16 43.60 17.71
CA MET A 142 -22.16 42.72 16.53
C MET A 142 -21.60 41.32 16.80
N ILE A 143 -20.61 41.17 17.68
CA ILE A 143 -20.08 39.85 18.07
C ILE A 143 -21.19 38.98 18.66
N ARG A 144 -22.04 39.55 19.53
CA ARG A 144 -23.18 38.83 20.11
C ARG A 144 -24.18 38.40 19.04
N ILE A 145 -24.42 39.26 18.05
CA ILE A 145 -25.35 38.98 16.95
C ILE A 145 -24.80 37.86 16.06
N LEU A 146 -23.51 37.88 15.74
CA LEU A 146 -22.84 36.83 14.97
C LEU A 146 -22.84 35.49 15.70
N ILE A 147 -22.52 35.45 17.00
CA ILE A 147 -22.57 34.20 17.80
C ILE A 147 -23.99 33.64 17.84
N ALA A 148 -25.00 34.50 18.05
CA ALA A 148 -26.39 34.07 18.04
C ALA A 148 -26.82 33.52 16.68
N ALA A 149 -26.40 34.16 15.58
CA ALA A 149 -26.63 33.66 14.23
C ALA A 149 -25.94 32.30 14.00
N ILE A 150 -24.68 32.13 14.45
CA ILE A 150 -23.97 30.85 14.36
C ILE A 150 -24.74 29.74 15.08
N ASN A 151 -25.18 29.98 16.32
CA ASN A 151 -25.97 28.99 17.07
C ASN A 151 -27.28 28.65 16.35
N PHE A 152 -27.97 29.65 15.79
CA PHE A 152 -29.19 29.48 15.02
C PHE A 152 -29.01 28.57 13.79
N PHE A 153 -27.90 28.70 13.06
CA PHE A 153 -27.61 27.87 11.88
C PHE A 153 -27.10 26.48 12.26
N SER A 154 -26.23 26.38 13.28
CA SER A 154 -25.73 25.09 13.79
C SER A 154 -26.84 24.19 14.35
N GLU A 155 -27.74 24.71 15.19
CA GLU A 155 -28.85 23.91 15.76
C GLU A 155 -29.84 23.37 14.71
N ARG A 156 -29.89 24.02 13.54
CA ARG A 156 -30.73 23.59 12.41
C ARG A 156 -30.06 22.53 11.56
N ARG A 157 -28.73 22.48 11.48
CA ARG A 157 -27.99 21.43 10.78
C ARG A 157 -28.36 20.06 11.35
N ASP A 158 -28.30 19.91 12.67
CA ASP A 158 -28.61 18.66 13.37
C ASP A 158 -30.06 18.17 13.15
N LYS A 159 -30.97 19.10 12.81
CA LYS A 159 -32.40 18.83 12.55
C LYS A 159 -32.75 18.75 11.06
N SER A 160 -31.86 19.19 10.16
CA SER A 160 -32.11 19.32 8.72
C SER A 160 -31.84 18.03 7.92
N LEU A 161 -31.74 16.88 8.59
CA LEU A 161 -31.54 15.55 8.00
C LEU A 161 -32.61 15.09 6.97
N LEU A 162 -33.57 15.95 6.62
CA LEU A 162 -34.78 15.60 5.88
C LEU A 162 -34.91 16.29 4.50
N LEU A 163 -33.99 17.18 4.09
CA LEU A 163 -34.08 17.90 2.79
C LEU A 163 -32.71 18.06 2.11
N GLU A 164 -32.50 17.37 0.97
CA GLU A 164 -31.29 17.49 0.15
C GLU A 164 -31.04 18.94 -0.32
N GLY A 165 -29.78 19.38 -0.26
CA GLY A 165 -29.32 20.70 -0.73
C GLY A 165 -29.46 21.88 0.26
N VAL A 166 -30.21 21.72 1.35
CA VAL A 166 -30.30 22.72 2.43
C VAL A 166 -29.08 22.65 3.36
N GLU A 167 -28.58 21.44 3.60
CA GLU A 167 -27.44 21.18 4.49
C GLU A 167 -26.15 21.88 4.02
N GLU A 168 -25.81 21.74 2.73
CA GLU A 168 -24.62 22.35 2.15
C GLU A 168 -24.67 23.89 2.22
N LYS A 169 -25.86 24.48 2.02
CA LYS A 169 -26.05 25.93 2.14
C LYS A 169 -25.90 26.41 3.57
N ILE A 170 -26.45 25.68 4.55
CA ILE A 170 -26.29 25.97 5.98
C ILE A 170 -24.82 25.86 6.38
N GLU A 171 -24.10 24.82 5.93
CA GLU A 171 -22.68 24.65 6.21
C GLU A 171 -21.83 25.78 5.64
N ASN A 172 -22.09 26.19 4.39
CA ASN A 172 -21.39 27.30 3.76
C ASN A 172 -21.65 28.64 4.50
N ILE A 173 -22.90 28.92 4.89
CA ILE A 173 -23.25 30.11 5.69
C ILE A 173 -22.53 30.08 7.03
N THR A 174 -22.57 28.95 7.74
CA THR A 174 -21.91 28.77 9.04
C THR A 174 -20.40 28.98 8.93
N ASN A 175 -19.76 28.42 7.89
CA ASN A 175 -18.33 28.61 7.63
C ASN A 175 -18.00 30.09 7.39
N LYS A 176 -18.78 30.79 6.56
CA LYS A 176 -18.59 32.23 6.32
C LYS A 176 -18.82 33.08 7.58
N LEU A 177 -19.79 32.71 8.43
CA LEU A 177 -20.01 33.39 9.72
C LEU A 177 -18.79 33.27 10.63
N TYR A 178 -18.15 32.10 10.71
CA TYR A 178 -16.91 31.93 11.47
C TYR A 178 -15.74 32.74 10.87
N VAL A 179 -15.61 32.79 9.55
CA VAL A 179 -14.57 33.62 8.89
C VAL A 179 -14.80 35.11 9.13
N VAL A 180 -16.05 35.59 9.07
CA VAL A 180 -16.40 36.98 9.42
C VAL A 180 -16.07 37.26 10.88
N LEU A 181 -16.39 36.33 11.79
CA LEU A 181 -16.06 36.46 13.21
C LEU A 181 -14.54 36.54 13.42
N ALA A 182 -13.77 35.68 12.75
CA ALA A 182 -12.30 35.72 12.79
C ALA A 182 -11.76 37.05 12.26
N ALA A 183 -12.30 37.56 11.13
CA ALA A 183 -11.89 38.84 10.56
C ALA A 183 -12.23 40.04 11.46
N LEU A 184 -13.33 39.98 12.20
CA LEU A 184 -13.76 41.04 13.12
C LEU A 184 -12.88 41.14 14.38
N ILE A 185 -12.31 40.03 14.84
CA ILE A 185 -11.48 39.99 16.06
C ILE A 185 -9.99 40.08 15.78
N LYS A 186 -9.53 39.59 14.63
CA LYS A 186 -8.10 39.49 14.31
C LYS A 186 -7.43 40.87 14.31
N GLY A 187 -6.32 40.98 15.05
CA GLY A 187 -5.56 42.21 15.24
C GLY A 187 -6.15 43.18 16.25
N ASN A 188 -7.23 42.80 16.96
CA ASN A 188 -7.88 43.65 17.95
C ASN A 188 -8.03 42.99 19.32
N ARG A 189 -7.09 43.31 20.22
CA ARG A 189 -7.04 42.79 21.59
C ARG A 189 -8.33 43.02 22.39
N THR A 190 -9.01 44.16 22.24
CA THR A 190 -10.26 44.43 22.99
C THR A 190 -11.35 43.46 22.59
N ASN A 191 -11.53 43.24 21.28
CA ASN A 191 -12.45 42.24 20.75
C ASN A 191 -12.09 40.81 21.16
N CYS A 192 -10.80 40.43 21.16
CA CYS A 192 -10.39 39.10 21.61
C CYS A 192 -10.61 38.89 23.12
N SER A 193 -10.40 39.92 23.96
CA SER A 193 -10.60 39.84 25.41
C SER A 193 -12.06 39.53 25.81
N ASN A 194 -13.03 39.85 24.94
CA ASN A 194 -14.43 39.45 25.12
C ASN A 194 -14.64 37.92 25.12
N PHE A 195 -13.68 37.14 24.62
CA PHE A 195 -13.67 35.67 24.64
C PHE A 195 -12.91 35.10 25.84
N ALA A 196 -12.29 35.93 26.68
CA ALA A 196 -11.66 35.51 27.94
C ALA A 196 -12.68 35.11 29.03
N GLN A 197 -13.98 35.14 28.73
CA GLN A 197 -15.04 34.62 29.59
C GLN A 197 -15.13 33.10 29.44
N SER A 198 -15.09 32.36 30.56
CA SER A 198 -15.14 30.89 30.57
C SER A 198 -16.29 30.32 29.73
N ALA A 199 -17.49 30.91 29.82
CA ALA A 199 -18.65 30.47 29.04
C ALA A 199 -18.44 30.55 27.52
N ARG A 200 -17.79 31.60 27.02
CA ARG A 200 -17.55 31.80 25.57
C ARG A 200 -16.39 30.95 25.06
N LEU A 201 -15.34 30.79 25.87
CA LEU A 201 -14.23 29.91 25.53
C LEU A 201 -14.69 28.44 25.47
N ASN A 202 -15.45 28.00 26.48
CA ASN A 202 -16.01 26.65 26.51
C ASN A 202 -16.97 26.43 25.32
N TRP A 203 -17.81 27.41 25.00
CA TRP A 203 -18.68 27.36 23.81
C TRP A 203 -17.86 27.13 22.53
N LEU A 204 -16.78 27.88 22.35
CA LEU A 204 -15.95 27.79 21.14
C LEU A 204 -15.20 26.46 21.04
N VAL A 205 -14.66 25.97 22.16
CA VAL A 205 -13.96 24.68 22.19
C VAL A 205 -14.93 23.50 22.05
N ASN A 206 -16.13 23.55 22.62
CA ASN A 206 -17.14 22.52 22.44
C ASN A 206 -17.62 22.44 20.98
N ARG A 207 -17.66 23.57 20.27
CA ARG A 207 -17.94 23.61 18.81
C ARG A 207 -16.81 23.03 17.97
N LEU A 208 -15.58 23.02 18.47
CA LEU A 208 -14.50 22.27 17.82
C LEU A 208 -14.70 20.76 17.99
N GLN A 209 -15.24 20.31 19.13
CA GLN A 209 -15.45 18.88 19.39
C GLN A 209 -16.59 18.25 18.56
N SER A 210 -17.54 19.05 18.07
CA SER A 210 -18.58 18.57 17.15
C SER A 210 -17.97 18.27 15.77
N GLN A 211 -18.63 17.47 14.93
CA GLN A 211 -18.23 17.24 13.52
C GLN A 211 -18.17 18.55 12.69
N GLU A 212 -18.49 19.70 13.29
CA GLU A 212 -18.50 21.04 12.72
C GLU A 212 -17.12 21.74 12.73
N ALA A 213 -16.01 21.01 12.96
CA ALA A 213 -14.65 21.54 12.96
C ALA A 213 -14.22 22.05 11.57
N SER A 214 -14.87 23.12 11.14
CA SER A 214 -14.58 23.88 9.93
C SER A 214 -13.34 24.74 10.17
N SER A 215 -12.56 24.96 9.10
CA SER A 215 -11.41 25.87 9.10
C SER A 215 -11.69 27.21 9.80
N GLY A 216 -12.92 27.71 9.70
CA GLY A 216 -13.31 28.99 10.29
C GLY A 216 -13.24 29.01 11.83
N VAL A 217 -13.63 27.92 12.53
CA VAL A 217 -13.60 27.90 14.01
C VAL A 217 -12.16 27.92 14.52
N LEU A 218 -11.27 27.17 13.86
CA LEU A 218 -9.83 27.19 14.17
C LEU A 218 -9.22 28.56 13.93
N ASP A 219 -9.61 29.26 12.86
CA ASP A 219 -9.15 30.62 12.57
C ASP A 219 -9.61 31.61 13.66
N VAL A 220 -10.82 31.46 14.19
CA VAL A 220 -11.32 32.23 15.34
C VAL A 220 -10.48 31.92 16.59
N LEU A 221 -10.32 30.63 16.93
CA LEU A 221 -9.53 30.23 18.11
C LEU A 221 -8.10 30.76 18.03
N HIS A 222 -7.43 30.54 16.91
CA HIS A 222 -6.07 31.01 16.67
C HIS A 222 -5.97 32.54 16.83
N SER A 223 -6.89 33.31 16.25
CA SER A 223 -6.89 34.77 16.37
C SER A 223 -7.10 35.25 17.82
N VAL A 224 -7.97 34.57 18.58
CA VAL A 224 -8.17 34.86 20.01
C VAL A 224 -6.90 34.57 20.82
N LEU A 225 -6.27 33.42 20.57
CA LEU A 225 -5.08 32.96 21.31
C LEU A 225 -3.84 33.80 21.03
N VAL A 226 -3.69 34.36 19.82
CA VAL A 226 -2.54 35.21 19.46
C VAL A 226 -2.69 36.61 20.07
N ASP A 227 -3.87 37.22 19.95
CA ASP A 227 -4.05 38.64 20.28
C ASP A 227 -4.46 38.91 21.75
N SER A 228 -4.92 37.90 22.51
CA SER A 228 -5.35 38.06 23.91
C SER A 228 -4.62 37.08 24.86
N PRO A 229 -3.62 37.54 25.63
CA PRO A 229 -2.95 36.70 26.63
C PRO A 229 -3.87 36.34 27.81
N GLU A 230 -4.93 37.10 28.05
CA GLU A 230 -5.91 36.84 29.12
C GLU A 230 -6.63 35.50 28.90
N VAL A 231 -6.86 35.14 27.63
CA VAL A 231 -7.53 33.88 27.27
C VAL A 231 -6.65 32.69 27.64
N LEU A 232 -5.33 32.77 27.46
CA LEU A 232 -4.40 31.68 27.79
C LEU A 232 -4.46 31.28 29.25
N ASN A 233 -4.71 32.24 30.15
CA ASN A 233 -4.84 31.99 31.58
C ASN A 233 -6.14 31.27 31.95
N MET A 234 -7.14 31.25 31.05
CA MET A 234 -8.45 30.62 31.25
C MET A 234 -8.54 29.23 30.63
N ILE A 235 -7.49 28.77 29.95
CA ILE A 235 -7.46 27.48 29.28
C ILE A 235 -7.29 26.37 30.32
N THR A 236 -8.17 25.38 30.24
CA THR A 236 -8.14 24.19 31.07
C THR A 236 -7.54 23.01 30.31
N GLU A 237 -7.15 21.97 31.03
CA GLU A 237 -6.69 20.71 30.45
C GLU A 237 -7.72 20.09 29.49
N SER A 238 -9.02 20.16 29.82
CA SER A 238 -10.09 19.65 28.96
C SER A 238 -10.10 20.31 27.58
N HIS A 239 -9.72 21.59 27.47
CA HIS A 239 -9.65 22.27 26.18
C HIS A 239 -8.47 21.80 25.35
N ILE A 240 -7.31 21.56 25.98
CA ILE A 240 -6.12 21.07 25.28
C ILE A 240 -6.36 19.65 24.75
N LEU A 241 -6.94 18.78 25.57
CA LEU A 241 -7.32 17.43 25.15
C LEU A 241 -8.32 17.43 24.00
N ALA A 242 -9.29 18.36 24.01
CA ALA A 242 -10.23 18.55 22.92
C ALA A 242 -9.53 18.87 21.60
N ILE A 243 -8.55 19.79 21.64
CA ILE A 243 -7.79 20.21 20.46
C ILE A 243 -6.90 19.08 19.95
N ILE A 244 -6.26 18.32 20.84
CA ILE A 244 -5.45 17.14 20.46
C ILE A 244 -6.34 16.08 19.81
N ALA A 245 -7.56 15.86 20.31
CA ALA A 245 -8.52 14.94 19.69
C ALA A 245 -8.94 15.36 18.26
N LEU A 246 -8.81 16.64 17.90
CA LEU A 246 -9.04 17.09 16.52
C LEU A 246 -7.96 16.58 15.56
N LEU A 247 -6.71 16.47 16.00
CA LEU A 247 -5.63 15.89 15.18
C LEU A 247 -5.91 14.42 14.85
N ASP A 248 -6.52 13.69 15.79
CA ASP A 248 -6.87 12.28 15.62
C ASP A 248 -8.05 12.12 14.64
N ARG A 249 -9.09 12.95 14.77
CA ARG A 249 -10.31 12.87 13.94
C ARG A 249 -10.18 13.45 12.54
N ASN A 250 -9.55 14.62 12.42
CA ASN A 250 -9.51 15.39 11.18
C ASN A 250 -8.21 15.18 10.38
N GLY A 251 -7.27 14.39 10.93
CA GLY A 251 -5.95 14.18 10.35
C GLY A 251 -4.99 15.34 10.62
N ARG A 252 -3.89 15.38 9.85
CA ARG A 252 -2.75 16.29 10.07
C ARG A 252 -2.99 17.69 9.49
N ASP A 253 -3.99 18.42 9.99
CA ASP A 253 -4.23 19.82 9.62
C ASP A 253 -3.16 20.74 10.25
N PRO A 254 -2.36 21.49 9.46
CA PRO A 254 -1.35 22.41 9.99
C PRO A 254 -1.95 23.48 10.90
N LYS A 255 -3.20 23.89 10.71
CA LYS A 255 -3.84 24.93 11.55
C LYS A 255 -4.03 24.49 12.99
N VAL A 256 -4.29 23.19 13.22
CA VAL A 256 -4.42 22.66 14.58
C VAL A 256 -3.06 22.70 15.29
N LEU A 257 -1.96 22.48 14.57
CA LEU A 257 -0.61 22.66 15.09
C LEU A 257 -0.31 24.14 15.38
N ASP A 258 -0.73 25.07 14.52
CA ASP A 258 -0.57 26.51 14.75
C ASP A 258 -1.30 26.97 16.02
N VAL A 259 -2.50 26.43 16.28
CA VAL A 259 -3.25 26.64 17.53
C VAL A 259 -2.47 26.10 18.72
N LEU A 260 -1.98 24.85 18.67
CA LEU A 260 -1.17 24.25 19.75
C LEU A 260 0.13 25.01 20.02
N CYS A 261 0.76 25.55 18.98
CA CYS A 261 1.93 26.44 19.10
C CYS A 261 1.56 27.76 19.79
N SER A 262 0.44 28.37 19.40
CA SER A 262 -0.06 29.62 20.00
C SER A 262 -0.49 29.46 21.46
N LEU A 263 -0.92 28.25 21.87
CA LEU A 263 -1.18 27.91 23.28
C LEU A 263 0.09 27.87 24.13
N CYS A 264 1.23 27.56 23.53
CA CYS A 264 2.50 27.45 24.22
C CYS A 264 3.18 28.81 24.41
N VAL A 265 3.11 29.68 23.41
CA VAL A 265 3.81 30.98 23.38
C VAL A 265 2.90 32.05 22.79
N ASN A 266 2.73 33.15 23.52
CA ASN A 266 2.06 34.36 23.03
C ASN A 266 2.95 35.58 23.27
N ASN A 267 3.15 36.37 22.21
CA ASN A 267 3.96 37.60 22.25
C ASN A 267 5.34 37.42 22.93
N GLY A 268 5.97 36.26 22.73
CA GLY A 268 7.28 35.92 23.30
C GLY A 268 7.26 35.43 24.76
N VAL A 269 6.08 35.34 25.40
CA VAL A 269 5.92 34.80 26.76
C VAL A 269 5.39 33.36 26.68
N ALA A 270 6.08 32.45 27.36
CA ALA A 270 5.76 31.03 27.39
C ALA A 270 4.84 30.66 28.56
N VAL A 271 3.80 29.87 28.30
CA VAL A 271 2.88 29.35 29.33
C VAL A 271 3.24 27.91 29.68
N ARG A 272 3.98 27.73 30.79
CA ARG A 272 4.57 26.42 31.14
C ARG A 272 3.54 25.32 31.40
N ALA A 273 2.40 25.65 31.98
CA ALA A 273 1.33 24.69 32.26
C ALA A 273 0.82 24.04 30.97
N ASN A 274 0.50 24.84 29.95
CA ASN A 274 0.03 24.36 28.65
C ASN A 274 1.09 23.52 27.94
N GLN A 275 2.36 23.93 27.99
CA GLN A 275 3.46 23.17 27.40
C GLN A 275 3.58 21.77 27.99
N ASN A 276 3.51 21.63 29.31
CA ASN A 276 3.60 20.33 29.97
C ASN A 276 2.42 19.44 29.58
N LEU A 277 1.19 19.96 29.59
CA LEU A 277 -0.01 19.21 29.20
C LEU A 277 0.05 18.75 27.73
N ILE A 278 0.51 19.61 26.82
CA ILE A 278 0.69 19.26 25.41
C ILE A 278 1.77 18.19 25.25
N CYS A 279 2.92 18.36 25.91
CA CYS A 279 4.01 17.39 25.88
C CYS A 279 3.58 16.02 26.41
N GLU A 280 2.90 15.95 27.54
CA GLU A 280 2.45 14.70 28.14
C GLU A 280 1.43 13.98 27.27
N ASN A 281 0.51 14.71 26.63
CA ASN A 281 -0.56 14.08 25.85
C ASN A 281 -0.16 13.73 24.40
N ILE A 282 0.67 14.56 23.74
CA ILE A 282 1.08 14.31 22.36
C ILE A 282 2.29 13.35 22.29
N LEU A 283 3.29 13.50 23.16
CA LEU A 283 4.52 12.72 23.07
C LEU A 283 4.39 11.29 23.59
N GLN A 284 3.41 11.00 24.46
CA GLN A 284 3.19 9.64 24.95
C GLN A 284 2.56 8.73 23.88
N ARG A 285 1.60 9.24 23.10
CA ARG A 285 0.85 8.43 22.15
C ARG A 285 1.62 8.13 20.86
N ARG A 286 2.50 9.05 20.43
CA ARG A 286 3.48 8.84 19.34
C ARG A 286 2.89 8.47 17.96
N ASP A 287 1.58 8.34 17.85
CA ASP A 287 0.76 7.96 16.71
C ASP A 287 0.36 9.15 15.83
N LEU A 288 0.11 10.30 16.46
CA LEU A 288 -0.31 11.54 15.78
C LEU A 288 0.84 12.22 15.02
N LEU A 289 2.07 12.07 15.52
CA LEU A 289 3.26 12.74 14.98
C LEU A 289 4.06 11.83 14.04
N LEU A 290 4.71 12.45 13.05
CA LEU A 290 5.67 11.76 12.21
C LEU A 290 6.92 11.38 13.01
N GLN A 291 7.31 10.11 12.90
CA GLN A 291 8.55 9.59 13.47
C GLN A 291 9.55 9.28 12.37
N THR A 292 10.81 9.55 12.62
CA THR A 292 11.91 9.22 11.71
C THR A 292 13.02 8.54 12.50
N ALA A 293 13.65 7.55 11.87
CA ALA A 293 14.81 6.86 12.40
C ALA A 293 15.77 6.61 11.24
N LEU A 294 17.08 6.64 11.53
CA LEU A 294 18.09 6.22 10.56
C LEU A 294 18.09 4.69 10.50
N VAL A 295 17.98 4.14 9.30
CA VAL A 295 17.94 2.69 9.06
C VAL A 295 19.01 2.34 8.02
N ASP A 296 19.67 1.22 8.21
CA ASP A 296 20.66 0.72 7.27
C ASP A 296 20.00 0.27 5.96
N HIS A 297 20.66 0.52 4.84
CA HIS A 297 20.22 0.00 3.55
C HIS A 297 20.49 -1.51 3.47
N VAL A 298 19.46 -2.30 3.17
CA VAL A 298 19.54 -3.75 2.99
C VAL A 298 19.38 -4.11 1.52
N ALA A 299 20.23 -5.01 1.04
CA ALA A 299 20.14 -5.58 -0.31
C ALA A 299 19.79 -7.07 -0.23
N CYS A 300 18.87 -7.51 -1.08
CA CYS A 300 18.47 -8.91 -1.22
C CYS A 300 19.09 -9.50 -2.50
N MET A 301 19.74 -10.65 -2.37
CA MET A 301 20.41 -11.36 -3.47
C MET A 301 19.84 -12.77 -3.61
N ARG A 302 19.74 -13.26 -4.85
CA ARG A 302 19.29 -14.62 -5.18
C ARG A 302 20.19 -15.26 -6.25
N PRO A 303 20.34 -16.59 -6.27
CA PRO A 303 20.83 -17.28 -7.45
C PRO A 303 19.73 -17.35 -8.52
N ASN A 304 20.11 -17.66 -9.75
CA ASN A 304 19.19 -17.96 -10.85
C ASN A 304 18.62 -19.39 -10.78
N ILE A 305 18.35 -19.93 -9.58
CA ILE A 305 17.79 -21.28 -9.40
C ILE A 305 16.39 -21.14 -8.79
N LEU A 306 15.41 -21.77 -9.43
CA LEU A 306 13.99 -21.73 -9.06
C LEU A 306 13.50 -23.16 -8.85
N VAL A 307 12.72 -23.37 -7.80
CA VAL A 307 12.12 -24.67 -7.47
C VAL A 307 10.64 -24.48 -7.14
N GLY A 308 9.81 -25.44 -7.54
CA GLY A 308 8.38 -25.42 -7.27
C GLY A 308 7.81 -26.81 -7.44
N VAL A 309 6.50 -26.91 -7.27
CA VAL A 309 5.74 -28.15 -7.49
C VAL A 309 4.41 -27.81 -8.16
N GLU A 310 4.22 -28.33 -9.35
CA GLU A 310 2.94 -28.54 -10.04
C GLU A 310 2.69 -30.04 -10.23
N ASP A 311 1.44 -30.38 -10.55
CA ASP A 311 1.01 -31.77 -10.70
C ASP A 311 1.61 -32.42 -11.96
N GLY A 312 2.25 -33.58 -11.77
CA GLY A 312 2.82 -34.38 -12.86
C GLY A 312 4.25 -34.02 -13.26
N GLU A 313 4.94 -33.19 -12.48
CA GLU A 313 6.31 -32.80 -12.74
C GLU A 313 7.37 -33.85 -12.40
N SER A 314 8.50 -33.74 -13.10
CA SER A 314 9.72 -34.52 -12.87
C SER A 314 10.63 -34.02 -11.74
N MET A 315 10.34 -32.86 -11.11
CA MET A 315 11.22 -32.26 -10.11
C MET A 315 11.11 -32.91 -8.72
N TYR A 316 12.21 -32.87 -7.96
CA TYR A 316 12.19 -33.27 -6.55
C TYR A 316 11.33 -32.32 -5.73
N LYS A 317 10.79 -32.83 -4.62
CA LYS A 317 9.90 -32.08 -3.73
C LYS A 317 10.58 -31.56 -2.46
N LYS A 318 11.83 -31.98 -2.21
CA LYS A 318 12.61 -31.58 -1.02
C LYS A 318 13.95 -31.03 -1.46
N TRP A 319 14.24 -29.79 -1.10
CA TRP A 319 15.41 -29.06 -1.56
C TRP A 319 16.27 -28.57 -0.38
N TYR A 320 17.58 -28.58 -0.57
CA TYR A 320 18.55 -28.17 0.44
C TYR A 320 19.69 -27.33 -0.15
N PHE A 321 20.05 -26.25 0.54
CA PHE A 321 21.27 -25.49 0.30
C PHE A 321 21.91 -25.04 1.61
N GLU A 322 23.21 -24.72 1.58
CA GLU A 322 23.92 -24.12 2.71
C GLU A 322 24.42 -22.71 2.37
N VAL A 323 24.57 -21.89 3.40
CA VAL A 323 25.20 -20.57 3.32
C VAL A 323 26.26 -20.47 4.40
N VAL A 324 27.45 -20.03 4.01
CA VAL A 324 28.56 -19.77 4.93
C VAL A 324 28.75 -18.28 5.08
N ILE A 325 28.89 -17.81 6.31
CA ILE A 325 29.21 -16.39 6.58
C ILE A 325 30.73 -16.23 6.59
N ASP A 326 31.26 -15.47 5.63
CA ASP A 326 32.70 -15.23 5.52
C ASP A 326 33.15 -14.03 6.35
N HIS A 327 32.32 -13.00 6.44
CA HIS A 327 32.66 -11.77 7.14
C HIS A 327 31.41 -11.05 7.66
N ILE A 328 31.49 -10.58 8.91
CA ILE A 328 30.49 -9.71 9.52
C ILE A 328 31.21 -8.65 10.34
N GLU A 329 30.91 -7.38 10.06
CA GLU A 329 31.53 -6.24 10.73
C GLU A 329 30.47 -5.19 11.03
N GLN A 330 30.35 -4.82 12.30
CA GLN A 330 29.46 -3.74 12.72
C GLN A 330 30.20 -2.41 12.59
N VAL A 331 29.73 -1.55 11.67
CA VAL A 331 30.33 -0.23 11.39
C VAL A 331 29.63 0.88 12.17
N THR A 332 28.34 0.75 12.42
CA THR A 332 27.50 1.77 13.06
C THR A 332 26.97 1.27 14.42
N HIS A 333 26.22 2.12 15.12
CA HIS A 333 25.53 1.74 16.35
C HIS A 333 24.37 0.73 16.11
N VAL A 334 24.01 0.49 14.85
CA VAL A 334 22.98 -0.48 14.43
C VAL A 334 23.63 -1.83 14.20
N GLN A 335 22.95 -2.92 14.62
CA GLN A 335 23.43 -4.27 14.35
C GLN A 335 23.32 -4.58 12.85
N PRO A 336 24.35 -5.18 12.23
CA PRO A 336 24.32 -5.50 10.81
C PRO A 336 23.17 -6.46 10.51
N HIS A 337 22.30 -6.08 9.59
CA HIS A 337 21.22 -6.93 9.10
C HIS A 337 21.79 -8.08 8.26
N ILE A 338 21.41 -9.30 8.60
CA ILE A 338 21.64 -10.51 7.81
C ILE A 338 20.49 -11.48 8.03
N ARG A 339 19.81 -11.88 6.96
CA ARG A 339 18.82 -12.97 7.00
C ARG A 339 18.97 -13.87 5.79
N ILE A 340 18.81 -15.16 6.01
CA ILE A 340 18.98 -16.20 5.00
C ILE A 340 17.71 -17.04 4.96
N GLY A 341 17.23 -17.40 3.77
CA GLY A 341 16.17 -18.37 3.63
C GLY A 341 15.60 -18.45 2.23
N TRP A 342 14.28 -18.55 2.14
CA TRP A 342 13.55 -18.77 0.89
C TRP A 342 12.65 -17.58 0.59
N ALA A 343 12.50 -17.26 -0.69
CA ALA A 343 11.56 -16.27 -1.17
C ALA A 343 10.80 -16.82 -2.37
N THR A 344 9.57 -16.37 -2.56
CA THR A 344 8.76 -16.71 -3.75
C THR A 344 9.01 -15.71 -4.87
N THR A 345 8.58 -16.04 -6.09
CA THR A 345 8.61 -15.13 -7.25
C THR A 345 7.86 -13.81 -7.03
N ASP A 346 6.92 -13.77 -6.10
CA ASP A 346 6.17 -12.56 -5.77
C ASP A 346 6.93 -11.64 -4.80
N PHE A 347 8.07 -12.10 -4.26
CA PHE A 347 8.92 -11.29 -3.40
C PHE A 347 9.60 -10.16 -4.19
N GLN A 348 9.20 -8.93 -3.89
CA GLN A 348 9.77 -7.71 -4.48
C GLN A 348 10.36 -6.82 -3.37
N PRO A 349 11.68 -6.94 -3.09
CA PRO A 349 12.32 -6.13 -2.06
C PRO A 349 12.60 -4.72 -2.59
N SER A 350 11.73 -3.76 -2.23
CA SER A 350 11.98 -2.35 -2.51
C SER A 350 12.89 -1.72 -1.44
N PRO A 351 13.94 -0.97 -1.83
CA PRO A 351 14.94 -0.43 -0.91
C PRO A 351 14.48 0.76 -0.03
N GLY A 352 13.18 1.06 0.01
CA GLY A 352 12.67 2.22 0.76
C GLY A 352 11.18 2.20 1.11
N HIS A 353 10.48 1.08 0.91
CA HIS A 353 9.07 0.97 1.25
C HIS A 353 8.81 -0.38 1.92
N GLY A 354 8.37 -0.40 3.16
CA GLY A 354 8.08 -1.62 3.91
C GLY A 354 7.24 -1.30 5.13
N ASP A 355 6.62 -2.32 5.71
CA ASP A 355 5.89 -2.15 6.96
C ASP A 355 6.90 -1.86 8.10
N GLY A 356 6.70 -0.72 8.78
CA GLY A 356 7.56 -0.25 9.87
C GLY A 356 8.82 0.48 9.40
N PHE A 357 9.86 0.47 10.24
CA PHE A 357 11.17 1.05 9.93
C PHE A 357 12.09 0.08 9.15
N SER A 358 11.55 -0.99 8.56
CA SER A 358 12.36 -1.99 7.86
C SER A 358 12.47 -1.67 6.36
N SER A 359 13.69 -1.76 5.83
CA SER A 359 13.91 -2.00 4.41
C SER A 359 13.51 -3.45 4.11
N ASN A 360 12.71 -3.72 3.06
CA ASN A 360 12.17 -5.04 2.71
C ASN A 360 13.26 -6.13 2.59
N GLY A 361 13.66 -6.70 3.72
CA GLY A 361 14.52 -7.85 3.83
C GLY A 361 13.71 -9.14 3.74
N ILE A 362 14.41 -10.26 3.83
CA ILE A 362 13.75 -11.57 3.82
C ILE A 362 12.99 -11.75 5.14
N GLY A 363 11.75 -12.20 5.05
CA GLY A 363 10.86 -12.41 6.19
C GLY A 363 10.07 -11.16 6.61
N ASP A 364 10.25 -10.02 5.95
CA ASP A 364 9.48 -8.80 6.24
C ASP A 364 8.09 -8.80 5.60
N ASN A 365 7.90 -9.57 4.52
CA ASN A 365 6.60 -9.73 3.86
C ASN A 365 6.10 -11.18 3.88
N THR A 366 4.91 -11.40 3.31
CA THR A 366 4.26 -12.73 3.24
C THR A 366 4.85 -13.66 2.18
N TYR A 367 5.79 -13.16 1.38
CA TYR A 367 6.38 -13.86 0.23
C TYR A 367 7.81 -14.33 0.49
N SER A 368 8.32 -14.13 1.71
CA SER A 368 9.68 -14.50 2.08
C SER A 368 9.77 -15.02 3.51
N TYR A 369 10.75 -15.89 3.73
CA TYR A 369 10.95 -16.63 4.96
C TYR A 369 12.43 -16.55 5.32
N GLY A 370 12.75 -15.93 6.46
CA GLY A 370 14.12 -15.60 6.82
C GLY A 370 14.54 -16.17 8.16
N PHE A 371 15.84 -16.38 8.34
CA PHE A 371 16.46 -16.72 9.61
C PHE A 371 17.71 -15.87 9.82
N ASP A 372 17.88 -15.30 11.02
CA ASP A 372 18.97 -14.38 11.38
C ASP A 372 19.95 -14.91 12.45
N GLY A 373 19.80 -16.19 12.81
CA GLY A 373 20.58 -16.83 13.88
C GLY A 373 19.86 -16.87 15.23
N ARG A 374 18.87 -16.00 15.47
CA ARG A 374 18.06 -15.98 16.69
C ARG A 374 16.57 -16.13 16.44
N TYR A 375 16.07 -15.50 15.39
CA TYR A 375 14.68 -15.40 15.04
C TYR A 375 14.43 -16.00 13.67
N VAL A 376 13.31 -16.71 13.54
CA VAL A 376 12.70 -16.99 12.25
C VAL A 376 11.73 -15.85 11.94
N TRP A 377 11.83 -15.30 10.74
CA TRP A 377 11.10 -14.12 10.28
C TRP A 377 10.10 -14.49 9.20
N PHE A 378 8.85 -14.03 9.37
CA PHE A 378 7.79 -14.14 8.38
C PHE A 378 6.79 -13.00 8.57
N ALA A 379 6.39 -12.34 7.48
CA ALA A 379 5.42 -11.23 7.48
C ALA A 379 5.73 -10.13 8.53
N GLY A 380 7.01 -9.79 8.69
CA GLY A 380 7.48 -8.75 9.61
C GLY A 380 7.50 -9.17 11.09
N ARG A 381 7.15 -10.44 11.39
CA ARG A 381 7.14 -10.99 12.75
C ARG A 381 8.39 -11.83 12.99
N ALA A 382 8.99 -11.63 14.16
CA ALA A 382 10.16 -12.39 14.62
C ALA A 382 9.73 -13.45 15.65
N TYR A 383 10.04 -14.71 15.37
CA TYR A 383 9.79 -15.84 16.26
C TYR A 383 11.10 -16.32 16.88
N ASP A 384 11.30 -16.11 18.19
CA ASP A 384 12.56 -16.44 18.89
C ASP A 384 12.77 -17.95 18.97
N VAL A 385 13.91 -18.41 18.45
CA VAL A 385 14.32 -19.81 18.41
C VAL A 385 15.65 -20.07 19.14
N SER A 386 16.20 -19.06 19.84
CA SER A 386 17.49 -19.11 20.56
C SER A 386 17.59 -20.23 21.61
N ASN A 387 16.51 -20.52 22.34
CA ASN A 387 16.49 -21.51 23.42
C ASN A 387 16.28 -22.95 22.96
N ARG A 388 16.38 -23.24 21.65
CA ARG A 388 15.89 -24.50 21.10
C ARG A 388 16.78 -25.14 20.04
N VAL A 389 18.10 -25.05 20.18
CA VAL A 389 19.05 -25.94 19.49
C VAL A 389 19.12 -27.26 20.26
N LEU A 390 19.04 -28.41 19.58
CA LEU A 390 18.72 -29.71 20.18
C LEU A 390 19.84 -30.39 21.02
N LEU A 391 20.93 -29.72 21.36
CA LEU A 391 21.96 -30.29 22.25
C LEU A 391 22.51 -29.24 23.24
N PRO A 392 22.54 -29.52 24.57
CA PRO A 392 23.13 -28.63 25.55
C PRO A 392 24.62 -28.96 25.65
N THR A 393 25.46 -28.27 24.91
CA THR A 393 26.89 -28.22 25.24
C THR A 393 27.45 -26.87 24.82
N ASP A 394 28.00 -26.19 25.82
CA ASP A 394 28.66 -24.88 25.80
C ASP A 394 27.78 -23.62 25.68
N ASN A 395 27.57 -22.97 26.85
CA ASN A 395 27.56 -21.52 27.08
C ASN A 395 27.00 -20.60 25.96
N MET A 396 25.80 -20.89 25.43
CA MET A 396 25.18 -20.02 24.42
C MET A 396 24.53 -18.77 25.03
N GLN A 397 25.35 -17.77 25.33
CA GLN A 397 24.98 -16.34 25.31
C GLN A 397 25.11 -15.74 23.89
N HIS A 398 24.95 -16.53 22.83
CA HIS A 398 25.27 -16.10 21.46
C HIS A 398 24.01 -15.66 20.71
N ILE A 399 23.86 -14.34 20.58
CA ILE A 399 22.80 -13.67 19.84
C ILE A 399 23.32 -13.41 18.42
N GLY A 400 22.67 -14.01 17.41
CA GLY A 400 22.96 -13.75 16.00
C GLY A 400 24.13 -14.52 15.40
N PHE A 401 24.35 -14.27 14.11
CA PHE A 401 25.35 -14.92 13.28
C PHE A 401 26.80 -14.47 13.55
N LYS A 402 27.75 -15.39 13.40
CA LYS A 402 29.20 -15.14 13.48
C LYS A 402 29.90 -15.53 12.18
N LYS A 403 31.13 -15.03 12.05
CA LYS A 403 32.05 -15.46 11.00
C LYS A 403 32.27 -16.98 11.09
N ASN A 404 32.23 -17.64 9.92
CA ASN A 404 32.31 -19.08 9.68
C ASN A 404 31.10 -19.92 10.12
N ASP A 405 30.00 -19.30 10.56
CA ASP A 405 28.76 -20.04 10.77
C ASP A 405 28.21 -20.57 9.44
N VAL A 406 27.68 -21.79 9.48
CA VAL A 406 27.06 -22.48 8.35
C VAL A 406 25.57 -22.63 8.60
N ILE A 407 24.76 -22.08 7.71
CA ILE A 407 23.31 -22.13 7.77
C ILE A 407 22.82 -23.09 6.70
N GLY A 408 22.19 -24.18 7.11
CA GLY A 408 21.51 -25.08 6.18
C GLY A 408 20.02 -24.76 6.09
N CYS A 409 19.49 -24.59 4.88
CA CYS A 409 18.11 -24.24 4.61
C CYS A 409 17.41 -25.40 3.89
N LEU A 410 16.39 -25.99 4.52
CA LEU A 410 15.55 -27.00 3.88
C LEU A 410 14.19 -26.40 3.47
N LEU A 411 13.74 -26.78 2.27
CA LEU A 411 12.37 -26.60 1.79
C LEU A 411 11.76 -27.98 1.48
N ASP A 412 10.66 -28.33 2.13
CA ASP A 412 9.82 -29.48 1.80
C ASP A 412 8.51 -28.95 1.18
N LEU A 413 8.23 -29.36 -0.05
CA LEU A 413 7.02 -29.02 -0.79
C LEU A 413 6.00 -30.18 -0.78
N THR A 414 6.35 -31.34 -0.23
CA THR A 414 5.43 -32.49 -0.07
C THR A 414 4.47 -32.23 1.08
N ILE A 415 5.06 -31.81 2.20
CA ILE A 415 4.36 -31.22 3.33
C ILE A 415 4.97 -29.82 3.38
N PRO A 416 4.21 -28.74 3.11
CA PRO A 416 4.76 -27.40 2.98
C PRO A 416 5.40 -26.97 4.30
N GLU A 417 6.69 -27.28 4.45
CA GLU A 417 7.49 -27.10 5.64
C GLU A 417 8.87 -26.53 5.29
N MET A 418 9.32 -25.52 6.03
CA MET A 418 10.68 -25.00 5.97
C MET A 418 11.31 -25.03 7.34
N TRP A 419 12.57 -25.45 7.40
CA TRP A 419 13.36 -25.37 8.62
C TRP A 419 14.81 -25.06 8.32
N PHE A 420 15.46 -24.56 9.37
CA PHE A 420 16.82 -24.07 9.32
C PHE A 420 17.70 -24.91 10.24
N SER A 421 18.98 -24.98 9.90
CA SER A 421 20.02 -25.56 10.73
C SER A 421 21.17 -24.58 10.86
N LEU A 422 21.79 -24.54 12.04
CA LEU A 422 22.97 -23.73 12.33
C LEU A 422 24.10 -24.66 12.74
N ASN A 423 25.20 -24.64 11.99
CA ASN A 423 26.38 -25.48 12.21
C ASN A 423 26.04 -26.99 12.29
N GLY A 424 25.09 -27.43 11.47
CA GLY A 424 24.61 -28.82 11.40
C GLY A 424 23.58 -29.20 12.47
N LEU A 425 23.23 -28.29 13.38
CA LEU A 425 22.20 -28.52 14.40
C LEU A 425 20.85 -27.96 13.94
N PRO A 426 19.76 -28.75 13.96
CA PRO A 426 18.43 -28.27 13.58
C PRO A 426 17.91 -27.22 14.58
N VAL A 427 17.33 -26.15 14.05
CA VAL A 427 16.69 -25.08 14.81
C VAL A 427 15.21 -25.44 15.00
N LYS A 428 14.65 -25.39 16.23
CA LYS A 428 13.21 -25.66 16.47
C LYS A 428 12.32 -24.46 16.09
N GLY A 429 12.44 -23.99 14.85
CA GLY A 429 11.58 -23.00 14.20
C GLY A 429 11.14 -23.54 12.85
N LEU A 430 10.02 -24.27 12.86
CA LEU A 430 9.44 -24.89 11.67
C LEU A 430 8.34 -23.98 11.14
N LEU A 431 8.49 -23.54 9.91
CA LEU A 431 7.44 -22.83 9.17
C LEU A 431 6.59 -23.88 8.46
N ARG A 432 5.28 -23.84 8.63
CA ARG A 432 4.33 -24.80 8.06
C ARG A 432 3.21 -24.08 7.33
N GLU A 433 2.52 -24.80 6.45
CA GLU A 433 1.27 -24.36 5.82
C GLU A 433 1.43 -23.07 4.99
N PHE A 434 2.61 -22.87 4.40
CA PHE A 434 2.81 -21.77 3.47
C PHE A 434 2.19 -22.07 2.11
N ASN A 435 1.86 -21.01 1.39
CA ASN A 435 1.31 -21.11 0.04
C ASN A 435 2.40 -21.61 -0.93
N VAL A 436 2.11 -22.71 -1.64
CA VAL A 436 3.00 -23.32 -2.64
C VAL A 436 2.78 -22.78 -4.05
N THR A 437 1.88 -21.80 -4.23
CA THR A 437 1.68 -21.19 -5.56
C THR A 437 2.90 -20.38 -5.96
N GLY A 438 3.42 -20.64 -7.17
CA GLY A 438 4.60 -19.97 -7.71
C GLY A 438 5.89 -20.73 -7.40
N MET A 439 7.02 -20.08 -7.69
CA MET A 439 8.35 -20.69 -7.51
C MET A 439 9.05 -20.10 -6.29
N PHE A 440 9.86 -20.93 -5.65
CA PHE A 440 10.77 -20.57 -4.58
C PHE A 440 12.20 -20.45 -5.09
N TYR A 441 12.97 -19.55 -4.50
CA TYR A 441 14.40 -19.44 -4.71
C TYR A 441 15.12 -19.13 -3.39
N PRO A 442 16.38 -19.54 -3.25
CA PRO A 442 17.23 -19.11 -2.13
C PRO A 442 17.41 -17.61 -2.16
N ALA A 443 17.30 -16.97 -1.00
CA ALA A 443 17.54 -15.55 -0.88
C ALA A 443 18.41 -15.26 0.35
N ILE A 444 19.24 -14.22 0.24
CA ILE A 444 19.97 -13.63 1.37
C ILE A 444 19.73 -12.13 1.37
N SER A 445 19.36 -11.56 2.52
CA SER A 445 19.31 -10.12 2.75
C SER A 445 20.48 -9.69 3.62
N LEU A 446 21.23 -8.68 3.18
CA LEU A 446 22.48 -8.24 3.80
C LEU A 446 22.53 -6.71 3.90
N SER A 447 23.05 -6.23 5.02
CA SER A 447 23.53 -4.85 5.19
C SER A 447 24.96 -4.68 4.69
N SER A 448 25.48 -3.45 4.73
CA SER A 448 26.85 -3.15 4.34
C SER A 448 27.88 -3.93 5.17
N ARG A 449 29.03 -4.26 4.57
CA ARG A 449 30.16 -4.97 5.23
C ARG A 449 29.83 -6.37 5.77
N VAL A 450 28.81 -7.02 5.21
CA VAL A 450 28.55 -8.44 5.42
C VAL A 450 28.87 -9.22 4.14
N SER A 451 29.50 -10.38 4.27
CA SER A 451 29.84 -11.26 3.14
C SER A 451 29.48 -12.70 3.46
N CYS A 452 28.78 -13.35 2.52
CA CYS A 452 28.33 -14.72 2.61
C CYS A 452 28.58 -15.46 1.29
N ARG A 453 28.69 -16.79 1.35
CA ARG A 453 28.79 -17.69 0.20
C ARG A 453 27.67 -18.72 0.21
N PHE A 454 27.04 -18.92 -0.94
CA PHE A 454 26.14 -20.04 -1.18
C PHE A 454 26.90 -21.33 -1.46
N ILE A 455 26.32 -22.46 -1.04
CA ILE A 455 26.74 -23.82 -1.35
C ILE A 455 25.50 -24.58 -1.83
N PHE A 456 25.48 -24.97 -3.10
CA PHE A 456 24.34 -25.66 -3.72
C PHE A 456 24.54 -27.17 -3.89
N GLY A 457 25.78 -27.66 -3.73
CA GLY A 457 26.16 -29.05 -3.93
C GLY A 457 26.99 -29.29 -5.21
N ALA A 458 27.57 -30.49 -5.32
CA ALA A 458 28.41 -30.96 -6.44
C ALA A 458 29.52 -29.95 -6.85
N GLU A 459 29.52 -29.49 -8.10
CA GLU A 459 30.50 -28.56 -8.64
C GLU A 459 30.36 -27.14 -8.05
N HIS A 460 29.23 -26.85 -7.40
CA HIS A 460 28.91 -25.55 -6.80
C HIS A 460 29.14 -25.52 -5.28
N GLY A 461 30.10 -26.33 -4.83
CA GLY A 461 30.52 -26.42 -3.43
C GLY A 461 30.05 -27.72 -2.78
N ARG A 462 30.96 -28.34 -2.02
CA ARG A 462 30.64 -29.52 -1.21
C ARG A 462 30.00 -29.07 0.09
N PHE A 463 28.87 -29.67 0.46
CA PHE A 463 28.24 -29.39 1.76
C PHE A 463 29.19 -29.70 2.91
N ILE A 464 29.17 -28.81 3.90
CA ILE A 464 29.96 -28.92 5.12
C ILE A 464 29.25 -29.89 6.06
N HIS A 465 27.93 -29.79 6.15
CA HIS A 465 27.09 -30.71 6.91
C HIS A 465 26.33 -31.65 5.98
N ARG A 466 25.87 -32.77 6.52
CA ARG A 466 25.12 -33.75 5.73
C ARG A 466 23.70 -33.22 5.49
N PRO A 467 23.23 -33.19 4.23
CA PRO A 467 21.83 -32.88 3.96
C PRO A 467 20.89 -33.83 4.69
N PRO A 468 19.72 -33.35 5.14
CA PRO A 468 18.69 -34.18 5.75
C PRO A 468 18.24 -35.33 4.84
N GLU A 469 17.72 -36.41 5.43
CA GLU A 469 17.33 -37.60 4.68
C GLU A 469 16.22 -37.28 3.65
N GLY A 470 16.44 -37.68 2.40
CA GLY A 470 15.52 -37.44 1.29
C GLY A 470 15.56 -36.03 0.70
N ALA A 471 16.43 -35.14 1.17
CA ALA A 471 16.60 -33.81 0.60
C ALA A 471 17.53 -33.84 -0.62
N ALA A 472 17.06 -33.31 -1.74
CA ALA A 472 17.87 -33.14 -2.94
C ALA A 472 18.72 -31.87 -2.83
N PRO A 473 19.98 -31.91 -3.28
CA PRO A 473 20.82 -30.74 -3.34
C PRO A 473 20.31 -29.77 -4.41
N LEU A 474 20.33 -28.47 -4.12
CA LEU A 474 19.69 -27.48 -4.99
C LEU A 474 20.26 -27.42 -6.42
N TYR A 475 21.53 -27.83 -6.63
CA TYR A 475 22.09 -27.88 -7.99
C TYR A 475 21.31 -28.80 -8.95
N GLU A 476 20.56 -29.80 -8.44
CA GLU A 476 19.80 -30.72 -9.29
C GLU A 476 18.59 -30.05 -9.98
N ALA A 477 18.16 -28.89 -9.48
CA ALA A 477 17.14 -28.08 -10.14
C ALA A 477 17.68 -27.27 -11.35
N MET A 478 19.00 -27.26 -11.58
CA MET A 478 19.59 -26.48 -12.66
C MET A 478 19.46 -27.17 -14.02
N LEU A 479 19.23 -26.38 -15.07
CA LEU A 479 19.23 -26.90 -16.44
C LEU A 479 20.64 -27.27 -16.89
N ALA A 480 20.78 -28.30 -17.73
CA ALA A 480 22.07 -28.86 -18.16
C ALA A 480 23.05 -27.87 -18.83
N LYS A 481 22.57 -26.74 -19.36
CA LYS A 481 23.40 -25.70 -20.00
C LYS A 481 23.42 -24.38 -19.21
N GLN A 482 22.77 -24.32 -18.06
CA GLN A 482 22.64 -23.12 -17.26
C GLN A 482 23.88 -22.90 -16.39
N LYS A 483 24.40 -21.67 -16.37
CA LYS A 483 25.46 -21.25 -15.43
C LYS A 483 24.83 -20.57 -14.22
N VAL A 484 25.35 -20.87 -13.02
CA VAL A 484 24.94 -20.18 -11.80
C VAL A 484 25.37 -18.72 -11.86
N ALA A 485 24.42 -17.82 -11.64
CA ALA A 485 24.65 -16.39 -11.46
C ALA A 485 23.93 -15.92 -10.20
N ILE A 486 24.58 -15.05 -9.43
CA ILE A 486 23.96 -14.36 -8.29
C ILE A 486 23.51 -13.00 -8.81
N GLU A 487 22.24 -12.70 -8.62
CA GLU A 487 21.57 -11.51 -9.10
C GLU A 487 20.89 -10.82 -7.91
N PRO A 488 20.80 -9.48 -7.92
CA PRO A 488 19.96 -8.78 -6.95
C PRO A 488 18.49 -9.15 -7.18
N CYS A 489 17.74 -9.37 -6.10
CA CYS A 489 16.29 -9.63 -6.19
C CYS A 489 15.53 -8.43 -6.76
N PHE A 490 16.09 -7.23 -6.63
CA PHE A 490 15.55 -5.99 -7.18
C PHE A 490 16.69 -5.11 -7.70
N SER A 491 16.53 -4.59 -8.91
CA SER A 491 17.51 -3.69 -9.54
C SER A 491 16.79 -2.67 -10.42
N PHE A 492 17.22 -1.41 -10.35
CA PHE A 492 16.80 -0.36 -11.27
C PHE A 492 17.54 -0.40 -12.62
N GLY A 493 18.41 -1.39 -12.81
CA GLY A 493 19.32 -1.45 -13.96
C GLY A 493 20.65 -0.76 -13.70
N ASN A 494 21.32 -0.32 -14.77
CA ASN A 494 22.61 0.34 -14.68
C ASN A 494 22.44 1.87 -14.66
N ILE A 495 22.29 2.41 -13.45
CA ILE A 495 22.11 3.86 -13.21
C ILE A 495 23.32 4.66 -13.71
N GLU A 496 24.55 4.17 -13.52
CA GLU A 496 25.77 4.85 -13.98
C GLU A 496 25.81 5.05 -15.50
N ARG A 497 25.16 4.15 -16.25
CA ARG A 497 25.04 4.23 -17.72
C ARG A 497 23.69 4.78 -18.18
N ASN A 498 22.89 5.36 -17.27
CA ASN A 498 21.53 5.83 -17.54
C ASN A 498 20.63 4.77 -18.19
N ARG A 499 20.84 3.49 -17.87
CA ARG A 499 20.01 2.38 -18.38
C ARG A 499 19.11 1.88 -17.28
N LEU A 500 17.82 2.14 -17.43
CA LEU A 500 16.79 1.58 -16.56
C LEU A 500 16.34 0.25 -17.13
N ASP A 501 16.32 -0.78 -16.29
CA ASP A 501 15.79 -2.08 -16.67
C ASP A 501 14.30 -2.13 -16.28
N GLY A 502 13.48 -2.79 -17.11
CA GLY A 502 12.05 -2.99 -16.84
C GLY A 502 11.80 -3.98 -15.70
N PRO A 503 10.53 -4.27 -15.36
CA PRO A 503 10.20 -5.29 -14.37
C PRO A 503 10.85 -6.61 -14.76
N THR A 504 11.55 -7.23 -13.80
CA THR A 504 12.25 -8.50 -14.03
C THR A 504 11.21 -9.59 -14.27
N GLN A 505 11.10 -10.08 -15.50
CA GLN A 505 10.26 -11.23 -15.79
C GLN A 505 11.01 -12.48 -15.30
N PHE A 506 10.43 -13.16 -14.32
CA PHE A 506 10.90 -14.50 -13.98
C PHE A 506 10.70 -15.40 -15.20
N GLN A 507 11.73 -16.18 -15.54
CA GLN A 507 11.54 -17.22 -16.56
C GLN A 507 10.42 -18.14 -16.07
N HIS A 508 9.42 -18.32 -16.93
CA HIS A 508 8.29 -19.20 -16.63
C HIS A 508 8.82 -20.55 -16.17
N HIS A 509 8.13 -21.11 -15.18
CA HIS A 509 8.28 -22.46 -14.67
C HIS A 509 8.77 -23.46 -15.75
N ILE A 510 10.02 -23.93 -15.61
CA ILE A 510 10.68 -24.82 -16.59
C ILE A 510 10.69 -26.27 -16.07
N ALA A 511 9.82 -26.64 -15.12
CA ALA A 511 9.73 -28.04 -14.77
C ALA A 511 9.10 -28.79 -15.95
N PHE A 512 9.74 -29.89 -16.32
CA PHE A 512 9.24 -30.73 -17.38
C PHE A 512 8.07 -31.55 -16.87
N THR A 513 6.88 -31.22 -17.39
CA THR A 513 5.64 -31.98 -17.18
C THR A 513 5.31 -32.70 -18.49
N PRO A 514 5.39 -34.04 -18.54
CA PRO A 514 5.12 -34.76 -19.77
C PRO A 514 3.66 -34.60 -20.17
N GLN A 515 3.43 -34.19 -21.42
CA GLN A 515 2.09 -34.09 -22.00
C GLN A 515 1.94 -35.11 -23.13
N PRO A 516 1.69 -36.39 -22.80
CA PRO A 516 1.46 -37.41 -23.82
C PRO A 516 0.14 -37.14 -24.56
N VAL A 517 0.14 -37.38 -25.86
CA VAL A 517 -1.03 -37.29 -26.73
C VAL A 517 -2.09 -38.29 -26.24
N ARG A 518 -3.30 -37.81 -25.97
CA ARG A 518 -4.40 -38.64 -25.46
C ARG A 518 -4.97 -39.54 -26.56
N THR A 519 -4.71 -40.84 -26.46
CA THR A 519 -5.21 -41.86 -27.42
C THR A 519 -6.47 -42.58 -26.94
N THR A 520 -6.98 -42.29 -25.74
CA THR A 520 -8.11 -42.99 -25.10
C THR A 520 -9.44 -42.90 -25.85
N HIS A 521 -9.69 -41.80 -26.57
CA HIS A 521 -10.93 -41.59 -27.32
C HIS A 521 -10.86 -42.04 -28.79
N ILE A 522 -9.71 -42.56 -29.22
CA ILE A 522 -9.50 -42.97 -30.61
C ILE A 522 -9.90 -44.44 -30.79
N THR A 523 -10.98 -44.66 -31.55
CA THR A 523 -11.34 -45.99 -32.03
C THR A 523 -10.42 -46.37 -33.18
N PHE A 524 -9.61 -47.42 -32.99
CA PHE A 524 -8.66 -47.87 -34.01
C PHE A 524 -9.39 -48.56 -35.18
N PRO A 525 -9.23 -48.10 -36.44
CA PRO A 525 -9.90 -48.69 -37.59
C PRO A 525 -9.39 -50.10 -37.94
N ALA A 526 -10.30 -51.04 -38.21
CA ALA A 526 -9.96 -52.44 -38.53
C ALA A 526 -9.00 -52.59 -39.74
N HIS A 527 -9.11 -51.72 -40.75
CA HIS A 527 -8.23 -51.77 -41.92
C HIS A 527 -6.76 -51.42 -41.61
N LEU A 528 -6.49 -50.78 -40.47
CA LEU A 528 -5.13 -50.46 -40.01
C LEU A 528 -4.53 -51.55 -39.11
N GLU A 529 -5.29 -52.60 -38.73
CA GLU A 529 -4.75 -53.71 -37.92
C GLU A 529 -3.67 -54.49 -38.65
N ASN A 530 -3.85 -54.74 -39.94
CA ASN A 530 -2.83 -55.35 -40.78
C ASN A 530 -1.59 -54.44 -40.93
N VAL A 531 -1.80 -53.12 -40.97
CA VAL A 531 -0.70 -52.15 -41.01
C VAL A 531 0.06 -52.14 -39.69
N ARG A 532 -0.63 -52.20 -38.55
CA ARG A 532 -0.04 -52.33 -37.20
C ARG A 532 0.88 -53.54 -37.12
N ASP A 533 0.41 -54.72 -37.54
CA ASP A 533 1.17 -55.96 -37.40
C ASP A 533 2.42 -55.96 -38.29
N ARG A 534 2.29 -55.49 -39.54
CA ARG A 534 3.43 -55.31 -40.45
C ARG A 534 4.42 -54.24 -39.98
N LEU A 535 3.91 -53.17 -39.36
CA LEU A 535 4.75 -52.13 -38.78
C LEU A 535 5.55 -52.68 -37.58
N ALA A 536 4.91 -53.46 -36.71
CA ALA A 536 5.57 -54.11 -35.57
C ALA A 536 6.68 -55.07 -36.03
N GLU A 537 6.42 -55.86 -37.07
CA GLU A 537 7.42 -56.73 -37.69
C GLU A 537 8.59 -55.91 -38.26
N ASN A 538 8.33 -54.88 -39.06
CA ASN A 538 9.40 -54.07 -39.64
C ASN A 538 10.22 -53.28 -38.59
N ILE A 539 9.59 -52.82 -37.50
CA ILE A 539 10.30 -52.22 -36.36
C ILE A 539 11.26 -53.24 -35.73
N HIS A 540 10.81 -54.48 -35.55
CA HIS A 540 11.65 -55.57 -35.03
C HIS A 540 12.81 -55.92 -35.96
N GLU A 541 12.57 -55.98 -37.27
CA GLU A 541 13.60 -56.22 -38.29
C GLU A 541 14.66 -55.11 -38.30
N MET A 542 14.25 -53.84 -38.18
CA MET A 542 15.15 -52.69 -38.07
C MET A 542 15.95 -52.69 -36.76
N TRP A 543 15.31 -52.99 -35.63
CA TRP A 543 15.97 -53.14 -34.34
C TRP A 543 17.03 -54.24 -34.37
N SER A 544 16.67 -55.40 -34.92
CA SER A 544 17.57 -56.55 -35.08
C SER A 544 18.77 -56.22 -35.97
N MET A 545 18.54 -55.57 -37.12
CA MET A 545 19.61 -55.10 -38.01
C MET A 545 20.58 -54.15 -37.28
N ASN A 546 20.07 -53.16 -36.54
CA ASN A 546 20.90 -52.21 -35.81
C ASN A 546 21.70 -52.89 -34.68
N LYS A 547 21.08 -53.80 -33.94
CA LYS A 547 21.75 -54.59 -32.89
C LYS A 547 22.88 -55.44 -33.45
N ILE A 548 22.64 -56.16 -34.55
CA ILE A 548 23.67 -56.99 -35.19
C ILE A 548 24.82 -56.12 -35.73
N SER A 549 24.51 -54.94 -36.28
CA SER A 549 25.53 -53.97 -36.72
C SER A 549 26.44 -53.50 -35.57
N CYS A 550 25.90 -53.41 -34.34
CA CYS A 550 26.67 -53.11 -33.12
C CYS A 550 27.45 -54.32 -32.55
N GLY A 551 27.43 -55.46 -33.26
CA GLY A 551 28.14 -56.68 -32.91
C GLY A 551 27.36 -57.66 -32.03
N TRP A 552 26.05 -57.48 -31.85
CA TRP A 552 25.23 -58.42 -31.09
C TRP A 552 24.93 -59.69 -31.88
N ARG A 553 24.89 -60.83 -31.19
CA ARG A 553 24.62 -62.15 -31.77
C ARG A 553 23.46 -62.85 -31.07
N PHE A 554 22.82 -63.79 -31.75
CA PHE A 554 21.82 -64.63 -31.11
C PHE A 554 22.44 -65.50 -30.00
N GLY A 555 21.75 -65.60 -28.86
CA GLY A 555 22.06 -66.52 -27.77
C GLY A 555 20.81 -66.76 -26.92
N GLU A 556 20.71 -67.92 -26.26
CA GLU A 556 19.51 -68.31 -25.50
C GLU A 556 19.26 -67.42 -24.28
N PHE A 557 20.31 -66.79 -23.76
CA PHE A 557 20.26 -65.87 -22.63
C PHE A 557 20.82 -64.52 -23.03
N ARG A 558 20.33 -63.45 -22.40
CA ARG A 558 20.87 -62.11 -22.57
C ARG A 558 22.15 -61.97 -21.76
N ASP A 559 23.24 -61.66 -22.43
CA ASP A 559 24.53 -61.32 -21.81
C ASP A 559 25.13 -60.12 -22.55
N ASP A 560 25.16 -58.99 -21.86
CA ASP A 560 25.62 -57.72 -22.40
C ASP A 560 27.16 -57.70 -22.58
N SER A 561 27.91 -58.52 -21.83
CA SER A 561 29.38 -58.63 -21.92
C SER A 561 29.82 -59.42 -23.16
N GLN A 562 29.11 -60.51 -23.45
CA GLN A 562 29.32 -61.33 -24.66
C GLN A 562 28.53 -60.81 -25.88
N LYS A 563 27.73 -59.74 -25.68
CA LYS A 563 26.82 -59.17 -26.67
C LYS A 563 25.90 -60.21 -27.31
N VAL A 564 25.27 -61.06 -26.49
CA VAL A 564 24.27 -62.03 -26.96
C VAL A 564 22.86 -61.65 -26.51
N HIS A 565 21.88 -61.83 -27.39
CA HIS A 565 20.49 -61.47 -27.12
C HIS A 565 19.49 -62.49 -27.70
N PRO A 566 18.52 -62.97 -26.90
CA PRO A 566 17.57 -64.02 -27.32
C PRO A 566 16.55 -63.54 -28.35
N CYS A 567 16.21 -62.24 -28.35
CA CYS A 567 15.25 -61.68 -29.30
C CYS A 567 15.79 -61.51 -30.73
N LEU A 568 17.05 -61.87 -31.04
CA LEU A 568 17.57 -61.88 -32.41
C LEU A 568 17.07 -63.11 -33.19
N THR A 569 15.75 -63.18 -33.35
CA THR A 569 15.00 -64.25 -34.02
C THR A 569 13.86 -63.62 -34.84
N SER A 570 13.15 -64.41 -35.64
CA SER A 570 12.01 -63.91 -36.42
C SER A 570 10.87 -63.42 -35.52
N PHE A 571 10.08 -62.46 -35.98
CA PHE A 571 8.97 -61.86 -35.20
C PHE A 571 8.00 -62.91 -34.64
N ASP A 572 7.72 -63.99 -35.39
CA ASP A 572 6.87 -65.09 -34.94
C ASP A 572 7.44 -65.94 -33.82
N ARG A 573 8.77 -65.95 -33.67
CA ARG A 573 9.50 -66.73 -32.66
C ARG A 573 9.91 -65.88 -31.46
N LEU A 574 9.47 -64.61 -31.42
CA LEU A 574 9.71 -63.76 -30.26
C LEU A 574 8.95 -64.27 -29.04
N PRO A 575 9.50 -64.07 -27.82
CA PRO A 575 8.73 -64.23 -26.60
C PRO A 575 7.44 -63.40 -26.66
N MET A 576 6.34 -63.96 -26.15
CA MET A 576 5.01 -63.31 -26.22
C MET A 576 5.03 -61.88 -25.65
N ALA A 577 5.79 -61.65 -24.58
CA ALA A 577 5.95 -60.33 -23.96
C ALA A 577 6.59 -59.29 -24.92
N GLU A 578 7.65 -59.68 -25.64
CA GLU A 578 8.36 -58.82 -26.59
C GLU A 578 7.53 -58.59 -27.86
N LYS A 579 6.87 -59.65 -28.34
CA LYS A 579 5.92 -59.54 -29.47
C LYS A 579 4.79 -58.56 -29.15
N GLN A 580 4.19 -58.68 -27.96
CA GLN A 580 3.16 -57.78 -27.50
C GLN A 580 3.67 -56.35 -27.32
N TYR A 581 4.89 -56.16 -26.80
CA TYR A 581 5.51 -54.84 -26.68
C TYR A 581 5.64 -54.14 -28.03
N HIS A 582 6.15 -54.82 -29.07
CA HIS A 582 6.24 -54.25 -30.42
C HIS A 582 4.87 -53.96 -31.04
N THR A 583 3.89 -54.87 -30.89
CA THR A 583 2.53 -54.67 -31.39
C THR A 583 1.84 -53.50 -30.69
N THR A 584 1.97 -53.37 -29.37
CA THR A 584 1.42 -52.25 -28.59
C THR A 584 2.10 -50.93 -28.95
N THR A 585 3.42 -50.91 -29.12
CA THR A 585 4.14 -49.71 -29.54
C THR A 585 3.70 -49.25 -30.94
N ALA A 586 3.56 -50.18 -31.88
CA ALA A 586 3.04 -49.89 -33.21
C ALA A 586 1.59 -49.37 -33.16
N LEU A 587 0.75 -49.95 -32.31
CA LEU A 587 -0.64 -49.52 -32.12
C LEU A 587 -0.72 -48.09 -31.55
N GLU A 588 0.02 -47.77 -30.50
CA GLU A 588 -0.02 -46.46 -29.85
C GLU A 588 0.60 -45.36 -30.74
N ASN A 589 1.63 -45.68 -31.53
CA ASN A 589 2.15 -44.77 -32.55
C ASN A 589 1.10 -44.44 -33.63
N LEU A 590 0.38 -45.45 -34.13
CA LEU A 590 -0.68 -45.24 -35.12
C LEU A 590 -1.90 -44.50 -34.53
N LYS A 591 -2.27 -44.78 -33.28
CA LYS A 591 -3.32 -44.00 -32.60
C LYS A 591 -2.90 -42.56 -32.35
N SER A 592 -1.64 -42.31 -32.00
CA SER A 592 -1.10 -40.96 -31.81
C SER A 592 -1.20 -40.16 -33.10
N LEU A 593 -0.88 -40.77 -34.25
CA LEU A 593 -1.08 -40.16 -35.57
C LEU A 593 -2.55 -39.77 -35.83
N LEU A 594 -3.49 -40.66 -35.53
CA LEU A 594 -4.92 -40.37 -35.67
C LEU A 594 -5.39 -39.27 -34.70
N ALA A 595 -4.90 -39.28 -33.46
CA ALA A 595 -5.21 -38.26 -32.45
C ALA A 595 -4.68 -36.87 -32.83
N LEU A 596 -3.53 -36.81 -33.51
CA LEU A 596 -2.96 -35.58 -34.07
C LEU A 596 -3.71 -35.09 -35.33
N GLY A 597 -4.80 -35.76 -35.73
CA GLY A 597 -5.65 -35.36 -36.85
C GLY A 597 -5.16 -35.82 -38.23
N TYR A 598 -4.16 -36.71 -38.29
CA TYR A 598 -3.69 -37.25 -39.57
C TYR A 598 -4.59 -38.37 -40.07
N HIS A 599 -4.83 -38.38 -41.38
CA HIS A 599 -5.56 -39.44 -42.07
C HIS A 599 -4.59 -40.47 -42.64
N ILE A 600 -4.70 -41.72 -42.20
CA ILE A 600 -3.92 -42.84 -42.70
C ILE A 600 -4.75 -43.54 -43.77
N GLY A 601 -4.43 -43.31 -45.05
CA GLY A 601 -5.04 -43.98 -46.18
C GLY A 601 -4.12 -45.07 -46.75
N VAL A 602 -4.68 -46.23 -47.07
CA VAL A 602 -3.96 -47.26 -47.83
C VAL A 602 -4.12 -46.95 -49.33
N GLU A 603 -3.13 -46.30 -49.94
CA GLU A 603 -3.11 -46.13 -51.40
C GLU A 603 -2.85 -47.47 -52.08
N ILE A 604 -3.90 -48.11 -52.62
CA ILE A 604 -3.75 -49.25 -53.53
C ILE A 604 -3.42 -48.68 -54.91
N LYS A 605 -2.15 -48.41 -55.17
CA LYS A 605 -1.68 -48.25 -56.55
C LYS A 605 -1.62 -49.65 -57.16
N ASN A 606 -2.34 -49.87 -58.27
CA ASN A 606 -2.36 -51.10 -59.08
C ASN A 606 -1.01 -51.40 -59.77
N ASP A 607 0.10 -51.13 -59.10
CA ASP A 607 1.43 -51.42 -59.60
C ASP A 607 1.96 -52.61 -58.79
N ASP A 608 2.36 -53.67 -59.49
CA ASP A 608 2.82 -54.96 -58.97
C ASP A 608 4.20 -54.86 -58.27
N ARG A 609 4.43 -53.77 -57.53
CA ARG A 609 5.66 -53.48 -56.80
C ARG A 609 5.58 -54.15 -55.43
N ARG A 610 5.92 -55.43 -55.39
CA ARG A 610 6.29 -56.09 -54.12
C ARG A 610 7.33 -55.20 -53.42
N PHE A 611 7.08 -54.87 -52.15
CA PHE A 611 8.05 -54.13 -51.36
C PHE A 611 9.40 -54.86 -51.39
N LYS A 612 10.47 -54.11 -51.65
CA LYS A 612 11.82 -54.67 -51.67
C LYS A 612 12.37 -54.68 -50.24
N TYR A 613 13.11 -55.72 -49.91
CA TYR A 613 13.85 -55.81 -48.65
C TYR A 613 15.29 -55.35 -48.86
N VAL A 614 15.89 -54.79 -47.80
CA VAL A 614 17.31 -54.44 -47.80
C VAL A 614 18.14 -55.72 -47.97
N LYS A 615 19.00 -55.74 -48.99
CA LYS A 615 19.90 -56.89 -49.24
C LYS A 615 21.09 -56.85 -48.27
N LEU A 616 20.96 -57.47 -47.10
CA LEU A 616 22.05 -57.57 -46.13
C LEU A 616 23.08 -58.64 -46.51
N PRO A 617 24.38 -58.46 -46.22
CA PRO A 617 25.40 -59.49 -46.41
C PRO A 617 25.27 -60.65 -45.42
N ASN A 618 26.00 -61.76 -45.64
CA ASN A 618 25.93 -62.95 -44.78
C ASN A 618 26.48 -62.74 -43.36
N THR A 619 27.17 -61.63 -43.10
CA THR A 619 27.59 -61.24 -41.75
C THR A 619 26.41 -60.98 -40.80
N TYR A 620 25.22 -60.73 -41.33
CA TYR A 620 24.00 -60.54 -40.53
C TYR A 620 23.26 -61.85 -40.20
N LEU A 621 23.67 -62.97 -40.80
CA LEU A 621 23.07 -64.27 -40.55
C LEU A 621 23.47 -64.77 -39.15
N GLN A 622 22.46 -65.02 -38.32
CA GLN A 622 22.62 -65.51 -36.96
C GLN A 622 22.73 -67.03 -36.92
N SER A 623 23.22 -67.58 -35.80
CA SER A 623 23.40 -69.02 -35.59
C SER A 623 22.09 -69.83 -35.63
N ASN A 624 20.95 -69.19 -35.33
CA ASN A 624 19.60 -69.76 -35.43
C ASN A 624 19.01 -69.69 -36.86
N GLY A 625 19.78 -69.25 -37.86
CA GLY A 625 19.34 -69.08 -39.24
C GLY A 625 18.53 -67.81 -39.50
N TYR A 626 18.33 -66.97 -38.50
CA TYR A 626 17.65 -65.68 -38.66
C TYR A 626 18.57 -64.67 -39.34
N LYS A 627 18.02 -63.94 -40.30
CA LYS A 627 18.67 -62.81 -40.96
C LYS A 627 17.62 -61.72 -41.11
N PRO A 628 17.85 -60.52 -40.57
CA PRO A 628 16.84 -59.49 -40.63
C PRO A 628 16.56 -59.05 -42.08
N GLN A 629 15.31 -58.73 -42.37
CA GLN A 629 14.81 -58.31 -43.68
C GLN A 629 13.93 -57.07 -43.53
N PRO A 630 14.49 -55.90 -43.17
CA PRO A 630 13.73 -54.67 -43.14
C PRO A 630 13.38 -54.19 -44.55
N LEU A 631 12.30 -53.42 -44.66
CA LEU A 631 11.86 -52.82 -45.92
C LEU A 631 12.86 -51.78 -46.43
N ASP A 632 13.15 -51.79 -47.73
CA ASP A 632 13.96 -50.78 -48.41
C ASP A 632 13.09 -49.57 -48.77
N LEU A 633 13.24 -48.49 -48.00
CA LEU A 633 12.47 -47.24 -48.12
C LEU A 633 13.28 -46.11 -48.78
N SER A 634 14.45 -46.40 -49.36
CA SER A 634 15.37 -45.39 -49.95
C SER A 634 14.75 -44.51 -51.05
N ASN A 635 13.72 -45.02 -51.74
CA ASN A 635 13.04 -44.30 -52.81
C ASN A 635 11.84 -43.45 -52.31
N ILE A 636 11.57 -43.42 -51.01
CA ILE A 636 10.49 -42.65 -50.41
C ILE A 636 11.05 -41.33 -49.90
N VAL A 637 10.54 -40.22 -50.42
CA VAL A 637 10.87 -38.87 -49.94
C VAL A 637 9.75 -38.40 -49.02
N LEU A 638 10.11 -38.01 -47.80
CA LEU A 638 9.17 -37.44 -46.85
C LEU A 638 8.88 -35.98 -47.20
N SER A 639 7.63 -35.55 -46.98
CA SER A 639 7.28 -34.13 -47.09
C SER A 639 7.72 -33.36 -45.84
N THR A 640 7.88 -32.04 -45.92
CA THR A 640 8.21 -31.18 -44.77
C THR A 640 7.23 -31.36 -43.60
N LYS A 641 5.93 -31.52 -43.90
CA LYS A 641 4.90 -31.84 -42.89
C LYS A 641 5.10 -33.18 -42.20
N MET A 642 5.67 -34.17 -42.89
CA MET A 642 5.99 -35.47 -42.30
C MET A 642 7.26 -35.39 -41.43
N GLU A 643 8.20 -34.51 -41.76
CA GLU A 643 9.39 -34.25 -40.93
C GLU A 643 8.99 -33.59 -39.60
N GLU A 644 8.13 -32.56 -39.63
CA GLU A 644 7.56 -31.95 -38.42
C GLU A 644 6.76 -32.97 -37.57
N LEU A 645 6.04 -33.87 -38.24
CA LEU A 645 5.32 -34.96 -37.57
C LEU A 645 6.26 -35.95 -36.89
N ILE A 646 7.44 -36.22 -37.45
CA ILE A 646 8.44 -37.08 -36.81
C ILE A 646 8.94 -36.45 -35.51
N GLU A 647 9.22 -35.14 -35.50
CA GLU A 647 9.61 -34.43 -34.27
C GLU A 647 8.50 -34.50 -33.22
N THR A 648 7.25 -34.25 -33.64
CA THR A 648 6.07 -34.33 -32.75
C THR A 648 5.87 -35.73 -32.16
N LEU A 649 6.04 -36.78 -32.97
CA LEU A 649 5.95 -38.16 -32.50
C LEU A 649 7.11 -38.55 -31.58
N ALA A 650 8.32 -38.05 -31.86
CA ALA A 650 9.48 -38.26 -31.01
C ALA A 650 9.28 -37.60 -29.63
N GLU A 651 8.78 -36.37 -29.61
CA GLU A 651 8.40 -35.67 -28.38
C GLU A 651 7.31 -36.43 -27.62
N ASN A 652 6.25 -36.88 -28.31
CA ASN A 652 5.21 -37.68 -27.67
C ASN A 652 5.74 -39.01 -27.09
N THR A 653 6.65 -39.68 -27.81
CA THR A 653 7.28 -40.92 -27.32
C THR A 653 8.07 -40.65 -26.03
N HIS A 654 8.78 -39.52 -25.97
CA HIS A 654 9.48 -39.09 -24.76
C HIS A 654 8.49 -38.76 -23.63
N ASN A 655 7.39 -38.06 -23.92
CA ASN A 655 6.35 -37.73 -22.94
C ASN A 655 5.68 -38.97 -22.37
N VAL A 656 5.32 -39.97 -23.19
CA VAL A 656 4.74 -41.24 -22.72
C VAL A 656 5.74 -41.99 -21.83
N TRP A 657 7.00 -42.04 -22.23
CA TRP A 657 8.06 -42.67 -21.44
C TRP A 657 8.27 -41.97 -20.09
N ALA A 658 8.27 -40.64 -20.10
CA ALA A 658 8.46 -39.84 -18.89
C ALA A 658 7.26 -39.95 -17.94
N ALA A 659 6.03 -39.88 -18.46
CA ALA A 659 4.80 -40.04 -17.69
C ALA A 659 4.67 -41.43 -17.03
N GLY A 660 5.36 -42.45 -17.54
CA GLY A 660 5.40 -43.77 -16.91
C GLY A 660 6.48 -43.93 -15.83
N ARG A 661 7.37 -42.94 -15.65
CA ARG A 661 8.51 -42.99 -14.72
C ARG A 661 8.45 -41.95 -13.61
N ILE A 662 7.89 -40.79 -13.92
CA ILE A 662 7.48 -39.77 -12.96
C ILE A 662 6.24 -40.29 -12.24
#